data_AF-A0A7V6J0J0-F1
#
_entry.id   AF-A0A7V6J0J0-F1
#
_cell.length_a   1.000
_cell.length_b   1.000
_cell.length_c   1.000
_cell.angle_alpha   90.00
_cell.angle_beta   90.00
_cell.angle_gamma   90.00
#
_symmetry.space_group_name_H-M   'P 1'
#
loop_
_entity.id
_entity.type
_entity.pdbx_description
1 polymer ?
#
loop_
_entity_poly.entity_id
_entity_poly.type
_entity_poly.pdbx_seq_one_letter_code
_entity_poly.pdbx_strand_id
1 'polypeptide(L)'
;AIGYFGSTSFRKDTVFVSSIRINDELDEDGAIYLDYGNNERNWTIDYSVLPLDADNKEVTFSSSNEEAVSVDQDGNVTMHVAAGATITIRAKDGSNVSSRVIFRPIISSQLVNVEYDFEANTVSDTGQNYFMEGNTLVVFAHNPFMFDYGSIPVTIDGNTDVVTLEDYTFTPTGAGNFTINFGEDEDVKSLNVKVIDYITSIGFDGGYADYRNATNADFMNTNVTYEVGHGSDFILPLIIEKTEGSKQVRTSRFEIEVKLEVKVDGEYVLVEDLSEYLENSISDEPRFKFKEEAEGKTFRLGVRAQYRDIPGRTIEFIVNEGVNVNNHEELRLAFEDASVSKINIHKEIIVDASENVYTDTPLNPQLEGTLINGHSHITNEESPDFGKTGHIYYREVSKGSIAIVGNLQTIDGTDIPKSILHSSDGANKFYEGGVEFPAETAHINVQSSIFRFMRDDAYPDAEFSISNLKIVGNTQSSRNVLDSGGIHLIYASNSSSTATNTYSNLNLSGAVIALFMSTDDTTHLINEVMVSETYNSGMTLWSADIVITNSKFRRNGGAAIQLIDDKADENIFPKLTIDEYTLSNIQNWTFGDEGWFTGFGGEALAMQLKSQLDAGVELYNKTIVRNKEVGETVEEEFNFKIIIQSDNPFTSDVTNPKGRIVIIDEEGNTVHTFEREHNFADTFQTISGLPAYAGPLKEEYYNLLVKSAFGTQPENLTTEEQASFIDYSTEDVEFVIPGQAGLNSQISIILEWLDRN
;
A
#
# COMPACT_ATOMS: atom_id res chain seq x y z
N ALA A 1 -24.47 1.39 -58.80
CA ALA A 1 -25.81 1.07 -58.25
C ALA A 1 -25.93 -0.44 -58.18
N ILE A 2 -26.52 -0.98 -57.11
CA ILE A 2 -26.20 -2.30 -56.55
C ILE A 2 -24.74 -2.32 -56.04
N GLY A 3 -24.42 -2.67 -54.80
CA GLY A 3 -25.29 -3.00 -53.66
C GLY A 3 -24.87 -4.30 -52.99
N TYR A 4 -23.81 -4.24 -52.19
CA TYR A 4 -23.41 -5.32 -51.29
C TYR A 4 -23.45 -4.77 -49.86
N PHE A 5 -24.32 -5.31 -49.01
CA PHE A 5 -24.30 -5.04 -47.59
C PHE A 5 -23.26 -5.96 -46.95
N GLY A 6 -22.14 -5.39 -46.50
CA GLY A 6 -21.35 -6.04 -45.44
C GLY A 6 -22.19 -6.03 -44.16
N SER A 7 -22.32 -7.17 -43.50
CA SER A 7 -23.05 -7.27 -42.24
C SER A 7 -22.21 -6.64 -41.12
N THR A 8 -22.50 -5.39 -40.76
CA THR A 8 -22.02 -4.81 -39.50
C THR A 8 -22.68 -5.56 -38.35
N SER A 9 -21.96 -6.54 -37.79
CA SER A 9 -22.25 -7.03 -36.46
C SER A 9 -21.90 -5.90 -35.48
N PHE A 10 -22.90 -5.08 -35.17
CA PHE A 10 -22.87 -4.32 -33.94
C PHE A 10 -22.69 -5.35 -32.82
N ARG A 11 -21.50 -5.39 -32.18
CA ARG A 11 -21.42 -5.95 -30.84
C ARG A 11 -22.40 -5.10 -30.01
N LYS A 12 -23.24 -5.74 -29.21
CA LYS A 12 -23.92 -5.01 -28.15
C LYS A 12 -22.83 -4.72 -27.13
N ASP A 13 -22.58 -3.45 -26.85
CA ASP A 13 -21.67 -3.08 -25.77
C ASP A 13 -22.21 -3.68 -24.46
N THR A 14 -21.35 -4.39 -23.74
CA THR A 14 -21.76 -5.11 -22.53
C THR A 14 -22.06 -4.08 -21.45
N VAL A 15 -23.32 -4.03 -21.02
CA VAL A 15 -23.74 -3.11 -19.96
C VAL A 15 -23.36 -3.74 -18.63
N PHE A 16 -22.26 -3.30 -18.05
CA PHE A 16 -21.80 -3.72 -16.73
C PHE A 16 -22.63 -3.07 -15.61
N VAL A 17 -22.62 -3.68 -14.45
CA VAL A 17 -23.14 -3.14 -13.19
C VAL A 17 -22.31 -1.92 -12.81
N SER A 18 -22.97 -0.81 -12.48
CA SER A 18 -22.35 0.43 -12.00
C SER A 18 -22.60 0.69 -10.52
N SER A 19 -23.64 0.09 -9.95
CA SER A 19 -23.88 0.09 -8.50
C SER A 19 -24.73 -1.10 -8.08
N ILE A 20 -24.39 -1.68 -6.93
CA ILE A 20 -25.34 -2.42 -6.11
C ILE A 20 -25.86 -1.43 -5.07
N ARG A 21 -27.14 -1.53 -4.71
CA ARG A 21 -27.78 -0.70 -3.70
C ARG A 21 -28.52 -1.59 -2.72
N ILE A 22 -28.29 -1.39 -1.42
CA ILE A 22 -29.11 -2.00 -0.37
C ILE A 22 -30.46 -1.26 -0.30
N ASN A 23 -31.54 -2.03 -0.18
CA ASN A 23 -32.91 -1.54 -0.06
C ASN A 23 -33.40 -1.59 1.40
N ASP A 24 -32.79 -2.45 2.25
CA ASP A 24 -33.01 -2.50 3.70
C ASP A 24 -32.78 -1.13 4.38
N GLU A 25 -33.45 -0.91 5.51
CA GLU A 25 -33.21 0.25 6.37
C GLU A 25 -31.96 0.01 7.23
N LEU A 26 -30.90 0.78 6.95
CA LEU A 26 -29.60 0.71 7.63
C LEU A 26 -29.42 1.89 8.58
N ASP A 27 -28.61 1.72 9.62
CA ASP A 27 -28.13 2.83 10.45
C ASP A 27 -27.07 3.71 9.74
N GLU A 28 -26.56 4.73 10.44
CA GLU A 28 -25.55 5.66 9.92
C GLU A 28 -24.20 4.99 9.56
N ASP A 29 -23.93 3.78 10.05
CA ASP A 29 -22.74 2.97 9.72
C ASP A 29 -22.99 1.96 8.58
N GLY A 30 -24.25 1.77 8.15
CA GLY A 30 -24.62 0.74 7.17
C GLY A 30 -25.00 -0.62 7.79
N ALA A 31 -25.49 -0.66 9.03
CA ALA A 31 -25.79 -1.89 9.76
C ALA A 31 -27.28 -2.24 9.91
N ILE A 32 -27.54 -3.56 9.99
CA ILE A 32 -28.79 -4.20 10.42
C ILE A 32 -28.54 -4.88 11.77
N TYR A 33 -29.50 -4.76 12.69
CA TYR A 33 -29.41 -5.35 14.02
C TYR A 33 -30.37 -6.55 14.16
N LEU A 34 -29.85 -7.70 14.60
CA LEU A 34 -30.64 -8.94 14.82
C LEU A 34 -30.65 -9.34 16.29
N ASP A 35 -31.82 -9.65 16.85
CA ASP A 35 -31.96 -10.11 18.23
C ASP A 35 -31.62 -11.60 18.36
N TYR A 36 -30.42 -11.91 18.87
CA TYR A 36 -29.96 -13.28 19.10
C TYR A 36 -30.75 -14.01 20.22
N GLY A 37 -31.40 -13.25 21.10
CA GLY A 37 -32.23 -13.78 22.19
C GLY A 37 -33.62 -14.25 21.76
N ASN A 38 -34.10 -13.80 20.59
CA ASN A 38 -35.35 -14.26 19.99
C ASN A 38 -35.11 -15.38 18.97
N ASN A 39 -36.19 -16.09 18.61
CA ASN A 39 -36.10 -17.28 17.73
C ASN A 39 -35.98 -16.93 16.23
N GLU A 40 -35.83 -15.65 15.88
CA GLU A 40 -35.78 -15.14 14.49
C GLU A 40 -34.33 -14.97 14.01
N ARG A 41 -33.61 -16.09 13.92
CA ARG A 41 -32.17 -16.14 13.58
C ARG A 41 -31.84 -15.94 12.09
N ASN A 42 -32.86 -15.76 11.26
CA ASN A 42 -32.76 -15.77 9.80
C ASN A 42 -33.26 -14.43 9.24
N TRP A 43 -32.47 -13.80 8.37
CA TRP A 43 -32.81 -12.59 7.62
C TRP A 43 -32.61 -12.84 6.12
N THR A 44 -33.18 -12.01 5.24
CA THR A 44 -32.89 -12.03 3.79
C THR A 44 -32.61 -10.59 3.36
N ILE A 45 -31.47 -10.34 2.73
CA ILE A 45 -31.06 -8.97 2.35
C ILE A 45 -31.89 -8.51 1.13
N ASP A 46 -32.50 -7.33 1.21
CA ASP A 46 -33.14 -6.68 0.06
C ASP A 46 -32.15 -5.73 -0.63
N TYR A 47 -31.94 -5.91 -1.93
CA TYR A 47 -30.97 -5.14 -2.73
C TYR A 47 -31.39 -5.01 -4.19
N SER A 48 -30.88 -3.96 -4.83
CA SER A 48 -31.08 -3.61 -6.24
C SER A 48 -29.75 -3.61 -6.97
N VAL A 49 -29.69 -4.22 -8.16
CA VAL A 49 -28.53 -4.16 -9.07
C VAL A 49 -28.83 -3.15 -10.18
N LEU A 50 -27.91 -2.20 -10.39
CA LEU A 50 -28.05 -1.07 -11.33
C LEU A 50 -26.85 -1.00 -12.30
N PRO A 51 -27.06 -0.59 -13.56
CA PRO A 51 -28.32 -0.12 -14.15
C PRO A 51 -29.31 -1.27 -14.44
N LEU A 52 -30.60 -0.91 -14.62
CA LEU A 52 -31.68 -1.90 -14.80
C LEU A 52 -31.62 -2.67 -16.13
N ASP A 53 -30.71 -2.33 -17.02
CA ASP A 53 -30.43 -2.97 -18.32
C ASP A 53 -29.03 -3.61 -18.40
N ALA A 54 -28.32 -3.75 -17.27
CA ALA A 54 -27.08 -4.52 -17.19
C ALA A 54 -27.24 -5.97 -17.70
N ASP A 55 -26.25 -6.47 -18.46
CA ASP A 55 -26.31 -7.76 -19.16
C ASP A 55 -26.13 -8.96 -18.23
N ASN A 56 -25.31 -8.80 -17.19
CA ASN A 56 -25.21 -9.75 -16.08
C ASN A 56 -25.52 -9.01 -14.77
N LYS A 57 -26.42 -9.59 -13.97
CA LYS A 57 -26.86 -9.07 -12.67
C LYS A 57 -26.72 -10.09 -11.55
N GLU A 58 -26.08 -11.22 -11.81
CA GLU A 58 -25.75 -12.18 -10.76
C GLU A 58 -24.76 -11.57 -9.79
N VAL A 59 -24.96 -11.84 -8.50
CA VAL A 59 -24.05 -11.45 -7.42
C VAL A 59 -23.52 -12.67 -6.69
N THR A 60 -22.39 -12.53 -6.01
CA THR A 60 -21.96 -13.42 -4.93
C THR A 60 -22.13 -12.74 -3.59
N PHE A 61 -22.47 -13.53 -2.57
CA PHE A 61 -22.42 -13.14 -1.18
C PHE A 61 -21.19 -13.76 -0.52
N SER A 62 -20.60 -13.06 0.46
CA SER A 62 -19.61 -13.62 1.39
C SER A 62 -19.72 -12.94 2.75
N SER A 63 -19.41 -13.68 3.82
CA SER A 63 -19.35 -13.12 5.19
C SER A 63 -17.90 -12.91 5.62
N SER A 64 -17.64 -11.86 6.38
CA SER A 64 -16.35 -11.67 7.06
C SER A 64 -16.14 -12.64 8.24
N ASN A 65 -17.17 -13.40 8.66
CA ASN A 65 -17.11 -14.35 9.76
C ASN A 65 -18.27 -15.37 9.69
N GLU A 66 -18.18 -16.38 8.80
CA GLU A 66 -19.26 -17.38 8.62
C GLU A 66 -19.58 -18.20 9.88
N GLU A 67 -18.62 -18.35 10.81
CA GLU A 67 -18.85 -19.02 12.10
C GLU A 67 -19.75 -18.20 13.05
N ALA A 68 -19.81 -16.87 12.86
CA ALA A 68 -20.75 -15.99 13.58
C ALA A 68 -22.06 -15.81 12.82
N VAL A 69 -21.95 -15.43 11.55
CA VAL A 69 -23.08 -15.10 10.67
C VAL A 69 -22.76 -15.59 9.27
N SER A 70 -23.45 -16.63 8.81
CA SER A 70 -23.31 -17.17 7.45
C SER A 70 -24.36 -16.57 6.51
N VAL A 71 -24.03 -16.48 5.22
CA VAL A 71 -24.98 -16.09 4.16
C VAL A 71 -25.01 -17.16 3.06
N ASP A 72 -26.20 -17.49 2.54
CA ASP A 72 -26.35 -18.45 1.45
C ASP A 72 -26.34 -17.80 0.05
N GLN A 73 -26.51 -18.61 -0.99
CA GLN A 73 -26.46 -18.16 -2.39
C GLN A 73 -27.68 -17.32 -2.80
N ASP A 74 -28.79 -17.40 -2.07
CA ASP A 74 -30.02 -16.65 -2.30
C ASP A 74 -30.06 -15.35 -1.47
N GLY A 75 -29.04 -15.09 -0.63
CA GLY A 75 -28.94 -13.91 0.22
C GLY A 75 -29.59 -14.06 1.60
N ASN A 76 -29.90 -15.30 2.03
CA ASN A 76 -30.41 -15.56 3.37
C ASN A 76 -29.25 -15.60 4.36
N VAL A 77 -29.33 -14.76 5.39
CA VAL A 77 -28.35 -14.60 6.46
C VAL A 77 -28.82 -15.36 7.69
N THR A 78 -27.94 -16.14 8.33
CA THR A 78 -28.21 -16.91 9.55
C THR A 78 -27.19 -16.57 10.63
N MET A 79 -27.66 -16.18 11.82
CA MET A 79 -26.80 -15.91 12.98
C MET A 79 -26.65 -17.15 13.87
N HIS A 80 -25.40 -17.60 14.06
CA HIS A 80 -25.05 -18.84 14.79
C HIS A 80 -24.68 -18.59 16.25
N VAL A 81 -23.93 -17.52 16.51
CA VAL A 81 -23.58 -17.01 17.85
C VAL A 81 -23.84 -15.51 17.93
N ALA A 82 -23.89 -14.95 19.14
CA ALA A 82 -24.06 -13.51 19.38
C ALA A 82 -22.79 -12.71 19.03
N ALA A 83 -22.45 -12.69 17.74
CA ALA A 83 -21.28 -12.04 17.19
C ALA A 83 -21.60 -11.35 15.85
N GLY A 84 -20.88 -10.28 15.54
CA GLY A 84 -21.08 -9.51 14.30
C GLY A 84 -20.33 -10.07 13.09
N ALA A 85 -20.82 -9.74 11.89
CA ALA A 85 -20.09 -9.92 10.64
C ALA A 85 -20.56 -8.94 9.55
N THR A 86 -19.69 -8.62 8.61
CA THR A 86 -20.05 -7.85 7.40
C THR A 86 -20.31 -8.81 6.25
N ILE A 87 -21.52 -8.74 5.68
CA ILE A 87 -21.86 -9.43 4.43
C ILE A 87 -21.49 -8.52 3.26
N THR A 88 -20.69 -9.04 2.32
CA THR A 88 -20.37 -8.36 1.06
C THR A 88 -21.18 -8.96 -0.08
N ILE A 89 -21.79 -8.11 -0.89
CA ILE A 89 -22.50 -8.46 -2.13
C ILE A 89 -21.66 -7.95 -3.30
N ARG A 90 -21.16 -8.82 -4.20
CA ARG A 90 -20.28 -8.42 -5.33
C ARG A 90 -20.87 -8.88 -6.67
N ALA A 91 -20.82 -8.05 -7.70
CA ALA A 91 -21.27 -8.40 -9.05
C ALA A 91 -20.36 -9.44 -9.72
N LYS A 92 -20.95 -10.43 -10.41
CA LYS A 92 -20.22 -11.49 -11.16
C LYS A 92 -19.85 -11.09 -12.59
N ASP A 93 -20.11 -9.86 -13.01
CA ASP A 93 -19.97 -9.40 -14.39
C ASP A 93 -18.55 -8.96 -14.76
N GLY A 94 -17.66 -8.80 -13.77
CA GLY A 94 -16.29 -8.29 -13.95
C GLY A 94 -16.11 -6.82 -13.58
N SER A 95 -17.18 -6.08 -13.29
CA SER A 95 -17.15 -4.67 -12.88
C SER A 95 -16.40 -4.40 -11.55
N ASN A 96 -16.20 -5.44 -10.74
CA ASN A 96 -15.75 -5.39 -9.34
C ASN A 96 -16.64 -4.54 -8.40
N VAL A 97 -17.82 -4.11 -8.85
CA VAL A 97 -18.79 -3.38 -8.01
C VAL A 97 -19.26 -4.27 -6.87
N SER A 98 -19.32 -3.69 -5.67
CA SER A 98 -19.82 -4.37 -4.48
C SER A 98 -20.56 -3.41 -3.53
N SER A 99 -21.38 -3.99 -2.65
CA SER A 99 -21.97 -3.34 -1.47
C SER A 99 -21.71 -4.17 -0.23
N ARG A 100 -21.86 -3.56 0.95
CA ARG A 100 -21.68 -4.21 2.24
C ARG A 100 -22.90 -3.94 3.12
N VAL A 101 -23.27 -4.92 3.94
CA VAL A 101 -24.27 -4.82 5.02
C VAL A 101 -23.62 -5.36 6.28
N ILE A 102 -23.59 -4.57 7.35
CA ILE A 102 -23.03 -5.01 8.63
C ILE A 102 -24.15 -5.65 9.45
N PHE A 103 -24.00 -6.90 9.87
CA PHE A 103 -24.94 -7.57 10.77
C PHE A 103 -24.41 -7.52 12.20
N ARG A 104 -25.18 -6.87 13.08
CA ARG A 104 -24.84 -6.63 14.49
C ARG A 104 -25.79 -7.41 15.42
N PRO A 105 -25.28 -8.14 16.43
CA PRO A 105 -26.13 -8.82 17.41
C PRO A 105 -26.69 -7.80 18.42
N ILE A 106 -28.01 -7.72 18.52
CA ILE A 106 -28.69 -7.29 19.73
C ILE A 106 -28.76 -8.51 20.65
N ILE A 107 -28.33 -8.35 21.90
CA ILE A 107 -28.88 -9.17 22.99
C ILE A 107 -30.16 -8.46 23.40
N SER A 108 -31.29 -9.15 23.39
CA SER A 108 -32.49 -8.67 24.09
C SER A 108 -32.11 -8.34 25.55
N SER A 109 -32.29 -7.09 25.99
CA SER A 109 -31.93 -6.63 27.34
C SER A 109 -32.93 -7.13 28.39
N GLN A 110 -32.99 -8.45 28.54
CA GLN A 110 -33.86 -9.11 29.50
C GLN A 110 -33.35 -8.87 30.91
N LEU A 111 -34.25 -8.42 31.79
CA LEU A 111 -33.98 -8.29 33.22
C LEU A 111 -33.78 -9.68 33.82
N VAL A 112 -32.54 -9.99 34.22
CA VAL A 112 -32.17 -11.31 34.75
C VAL A 112 -32.37 -11.34 36.27
N ASN A 113 -33.10 -12.33 36.79
CA ASN A 113 -33.12 -12.61 38.22
C ASN A 113 -31.93 -13.50 38.59
N VAL A 114 -31.07 -13.04 39.50
CA VAL A 114 -29.89 -13.76 39.98
C VAL A 114 -30.26 -14.53 41.24
N GLU A 115 -30.45 -15.84 41.09
CA GLU A 115 -30.65 -16.76 42.21
C GLU A 115 -29.29 -17.11 42.85
N TYR A 116 -28.88 -16.33 43.86
CA TYR A 116 -27.62 -16.51 44.57
C TYR A 116 -27.79 -17.13 45.97
N ASP A 117 -26.94 -18.11 46.30
CA ASP A 117 -26.83 -18.76 47.61
C ASP A 117 -25.60 -18.21 48.37
N PHE A 118 -25.85 -17.53 49.48
CA PHE A 118 -24.82 -16.95 50.35
C PHE A 118 -24.08 -17.96 51.26
N GLU A 119 -24.64 -19.15 51.50
CA GLU A 119 -23.98 -20.20 52.30
C GLU A 119 -23.11 -21.10 51.42
N ALA A 120 -23.54 -21.38 50.20
CA ALA A 120 -22.78 -22.14 49.21
C ALA A 120 -21.82 -21.28 48.37
N ASN A 121 -22.06 -19.96 48.25
CA ASN A 121 -21.37 -19.04 47.34
C ASN A 121 -21.52 -19.54 45.87
N THR A 122 -22.76 -19.72 45.43
CA THR A 122 -23.11 -20.28 44.10
C THR A 122 -24.36 -19.64 43.51
N VAL A 123 -24.49 -19.70 42.19
CA VAL A 123 -25.72 -19.36 41.45
C VAL A 123 -26.42 -20.60 40.89
N SER A 124 -27.75 -20.57 40.74
CA SER A 124 -28.54 -21.73 40.29
C SER A 124 -28.66 -21.86 38.76
N ASP A 125 -28.65 -20.73 38.02
CA ASP A 125 -28.66 -20.67 36.56
C ASP A 125 -27.31 -20.15 36.04
N THR A 126 -26.77 -20.84 35.03
CA THR A 126 -25.49 -20.51 34.37
C THR A 126 -25.68 -20.13 32.89
N GLY A 127 -26.91 -19.76 32.50
CA GLY A 127 -27.29 -19.38 31.15
C GLY A 127 -26.69 -18.06 30.65
N GLN A 128 -25.42 -18.09 30.22
CA GLN A 128 -24.74 -17.09 29.35
C GLN A 128 -24.63 -15.63 29.83
N ASN A 129 -25.35 -15.22 30.88
CA ASN A 129 -25.49 -13.82 31.29
C ASN A 129 -24.78 -13.48 32.61
N TYR A 130 -24.49 -14.48 33.45
CA TYR A 130 -23.75 -14.33 34.71
C TYR A 130 -23.17 -15.66 35.17
N PHE A 131 -22.13 -15.63 36.01
CA PHE A 131 -21.49 -16.80 36.63
C PHE A 131 -20.67 -16.41 37.87
N MET A 132 -20.10 -17.38 38.60
CA MET A 132 -19.22 -17.11 39.75
C MET A 132 -17.74 -17.36 39.40
N GLU A 133 -16.89 -16.36 39.61
CA GLU A 133 -15.43 -16.47 39.61
C GLU A 133 -14.94 -16.46 41.07
N GLY A 134 -14.81 -17.65 41.66
CA GLY A 134 -14.52 -17.78 43.10
C GLY A 134 -15.64 -17.17 43.96
N ASN A 135 -15.33 -16.10 44.70
CA ASN A 135 -16.28 -15.38 45.56
C ASN A 135 -16.80 -14.07 44.92
N THR A 136 -16.72 -13.97 43.59
CA THR A 136 -17.15 -12.80 42.82
C THR A 136 -18.21 -13.22 41.79
N LEU A 137 -19.34 -12.54 41.77
CA LEU A 137 -20.33 -12.65 40.71
C LEU A 137 -19.82 -11.89 39.48
N VAL A 138 -19.69 -12.57 38.34
CA VAL A 138 -19.34 -11.94 37.06
C VAL A 138 -20.61 -11.71 36.25
N VAL A 139 -20.78 -10.48 35.76
CA VAL A 139 -21.91 -10.04 34.92
C VAL A 139 -21.39 -9.28 33.70
N PHE A 140 -22.19 -9.22 32.63
CA PHE A 140 -21.83 -8.45 31.44
C PHE A 140 -22.32 -7.00 31.51
N ALA A 141 -21.55 -6.07 30.95
CA ALA A 141 -21.93 -4.68 30.80
C ALA A 141 -23.28 -4.54 30.05
N HIS A 142 -24.10 -3.56 30.46
CA HIS A 142 -25.41 -3.22 29.88
C HIS A 142 -26.53 -4.27 29.99
N ASN A 143 -26.26 -5.45 30.56
CA ASN A 143 -27.30 -6.46 30.85
C ASN A 143 -27.87 -6.25 32.28
N PRO A 144 -29.13 -5.78 32.42
CA PRO A 144 -29.70 -5.48 33.73
C PRO A 144 -30.06 -6.74 34.52
N PHE A 145 -29.84 -6.72 35.83
CA PHE A 145 -30.12 -7.84 36.73
C PHE A 145 -30.72 -7.40 38.07
N MET A 146 -31.37 -8.33 38.76
CA MET A 146 -32.00 -8.13 40.07
C MET A 146 -31.88 -9.39 40.94
N PHE A 147 -32.33 -9.32 42.20
CA PHE A 147 -32.42 -10.48 43.08
C PHE A 147 -33.81 -10.55 43.75
N ASP A 148 -34.48 -11.70 43.73
CA ASP A 148 -35.76 -11.91 44.41
C ASP A 148 -35.58 -12.18 45.93
N TYR A 149 -35.22 -11.13 46.66
CA TYR A 149 -35.14 -11.13 48.13
C TYR A 149 -36.21 -10.27 48.81
N GLY A 150 -37.15 -9.70 48.04
CA GLY A 150 -38.16 -8.77 48.54
C GLY A 150 -37.56 -7.44 49.04
N SER A 151 -38.25 -6.77 49.97
CA SER A 151 -37.92 -5.40 50.41
C SER A 151 -36.76 -5.31 51.44
N ILE A 152 -35.69 -6.09 51.24
CA ILE A 152 -34.45 -5.94 52.03
C ILE A 152 -33.71 -4.69 51.54
N PRO A 153 -33.21 -3.81 52.43
CA PRO A 153 -32.36 -2.68 52.03
C PRO A 153 -31.11 -3.15 51.29
N VAL A 154 -30.76 -2.48 50.20
CA VAL A 154 -29.59 -2.83 49.38
C VAL A 154 -28.79 -1.57 49.05
N THR A 155 -27.47 -1.62 49.20
CA THR A 155 -26.55 -0.52 48.84
C THR A 155 -25.40 -1.01 47.96
N ILE A 156 -24.76 -0.08 47.26
CA ILE A 156 -23.57 -0.32 46.44
C ILE A 156 -22.39 0.41 47.07
N ASP A 157 -21.30 -0.32 47.29
CA ASP A 157 -19.98 0.19 47.67
C ASP A 157 -18.96 -0.03 46.54
N GLY A 158 -17.86 0.70 46.57
CA GLY A 158 -16.76 0.59 45.60
C GLY A 158 -16.89 1.61 44.47
N ASN A 159 -16.75 1.16 43.22
CA ASN A 159 -16.94 2.04 42.06
C ASN A 159 -18.43 2.12 41.70
N THR A 160 -19.06 3.27 41.94
CA THR A 160 -20.47 3.53 41.60
C THR A 160 -20.70 3.89 40.14
N ASP A 161 -19.65 4.19 39.37
CA ASP A 161 -19.79 4.70 38.00
C ASP A 161 -20.02 3.57 36.98
N VAL A 162 -19.83 2.30 37.40
CA VAL A 162 -19.98 1.08 36.59
C VAL A 162 -21.34 0.37 36.77
N VAL A 163 -22.24 0.92 37.60
CA VAL A 163 -23.59 0.35 37.81
C VAL A 163 -24.58 1.40 38.33
N THR A 164 -25.78 1.46 37.75
CA THR A 164 -26.93 2.17 38.35
C THR A 164 -27.86 1.21 39.08
N LEU A 165 -28.61 1.72 40.07
CA LEU A 165 -29.61 0.98 40.83
C LEU A 165 -30.93 1.75 40.90
N GLU A 166 -31.94 1.27 40.18
CA GLU A 166 -33.29 1.84 40.14
C GLU A 166 -34.31 0.72 40.37
N ASP A 167 -35.29 0.91 41.27
CA ASP A 167 -36.33 -0.07 41.61
C ASP A 167 -35.83 -1.52 41.77
N TYR A 168 -34.75 -1.70 42.54
CA TYR A 168 -34.04 -2.99 42.80
C TYR A 168 -33.39 -3.65 41.56
N THR A 169 -33.35 -2.96 40.42
CA THR A 169 -32.66 -3.39 39.20
C THR A 169 -31.27 -2.74 39.14
N PHE A 170 -30.23 -3.57 39.10
CA PHE A 170 -28.86 -3.20 38.80
C PHE A 170 -28.67 -3.13 37.29
N THR A 171 -28.21 -2.00 36.75
CA THR A 171 -27.84 -1.89 35.34
C THR A 171 -26.35 -1.56 35.23
N PRO A 172 -25.50 -2.55 34.90
CA PRO A 172 -24.08 -2.30 34.66
C PRO A 172 -23.86 -1.32 33.50
N THR A 173 -23.01 -0.31 33.69
CA THR A 173 -22.76 0.76 32.71
C THR A 173 -21.43 0.65 31.98
N GLY A 174 -20.54 -0.24 32.40
CA GLY A 174 -19.24 -0.52 31.76
C GLY A 174 -18.40 -1.48 32.60
N ALA A 175 -17.29 -1.98 32.05
CA ALA A 175 -16.41 -2.92 32.77
C ALA A 175 -15.80 -2.33 34.06
N GLY A 176 -15.67 -3.16 35.10
CA GLY A 176 -15.15 -2.74 36.41
C GLY A 176 -15.56 -3.66 37.56
N ASN A 177 -15.49 -3.15 38.80
CA ASN A 177 -15.82 -3.93 40.01
C ASN A 177 -16.56 -3.06 41.04
N PHE A 178 -17.57 -3.64 41.69
CA PHE A 178 -18.33 -3.05 42.80
C PHE A 178 -18.74 -4.11 43.82
N THR A 179 -19.31 -3.69 44.96
CA THR A 179 -19.82 -4.60 45.99
C THR A 179 -21.28 -4.26 46.28
N ILE A 180 -22.14 -5.28 46.30
CA ILE A 180 -23.54 -5.15 46.73
C ILE A 180 -23.63 -5.58 48.19
N ASN A 181 -24.19 -4.72 49.04
CA ASN A 181 -24.48 -5.02 50.44
C ASN A 181 -26.00 -5.20 50.63
N PHE A 182 -26.40 -6.27 51.28
CA PHE A 182 -27.78 -6.63 51.57
C PHE A 182 -28.01 -6.56 53.09
N GLY A 183 -28.97 -5.75 53.53
CA GLY A 183 -29.31 -5.53 54.95
C GLY A 183 -28.78 -4.22 55.54
N GLU A 184 -28.99 -4.05 56.84
CA GLU A 184 -28.56 -2.88 57.65
C GLU A 184 -27.92 -3.37 58.98
N ASP A 185 -27.24 -2.46 59.68
CA ASP A 185 -26.58 -2.69 60.99
C ASP A 185 -25.64 -3.93 61.05
N GLU A 186 -25.87 -4.88 61.95
CA GLU A 186 -24.94 -6.00 62.24
C GLU A 186 -25.16 -7.24 61.34
N ASP A 187 -26.26 -7.29 60.57
CA ASP A 187 -26.67 -8.46 59.77
C ASP A 187 -26.32 -8.35 58.26
N VAL A 188 -25.49 -7.37 57.87
CA VAL A 188 -25.13 -7.09 56.47
C VAL A 188 -24.39 -8.28 55.81
N LYS A 189 -24.87 -8.71 54.64
CA LYS A 189 -24.14 -9.63 53.74
C LYS A 189 -23.64 -8.88 52.51
N SER A 190 -22.39 -9.12 52.12
CA SER A 190 -21.77 -8.49 50.93
C SER A 190 -21.52 -9.50 49.82
N LEU A 191 -21.67 -9.07 48.56
CA LEU A 191 -21.33 -9.81 47.35
C LEU A 191 -20.46 -8.93 46.44
N ASN A 192 -19.28 -9.41 46.06
CA ASN A 192 -18.45 -8.74 45.06
C ASN A 192 -19.01 -9.00 43.66
N VAL A 193 -19.05 -7.97 42.82
CA VAL A 193 -19.50 -8.04 41.44
C VAL A 193 -18.43 -7.49 40.50
N LYS A 194 -18.11 -8.27 39.47
CA LYS A 194 -17.19 -7.94 38.38
C LYS A 194 -18.02 -7.74 37.12
N VAL A 195 -17.93 -6.56 36.51
CA VAL A 195 -18.55 -6.28 35.21
C VAL A 195 -17.49 -6.47 34.12
N ILE A 196 -17.80 -7.28 33.12
CA ILE A 196 -16.97 -7.48 31.93
C ILE A 196 -17.67 -6.95 30.67
N ASP A 197 -16.91 -6.35 29.74
CA ASP A 197 -17.47 -5.83 28.49
C ASP A 197 -17.97 -6.97 27.59
N TYR A 198 -19.12 -6.77 26.93
CA TYR A 198 -19.68 -7.78 26.03
C TYR A 198 -19.02 -7.74 24.65
N ILE A 199 -17.98 -8.55 24.47
CA ILE A 199 -17.28 -8.65 23.18
C ILE A 199 -18.15 -9.40 22.16
N THR A 200 -18.43 -8.71 21.06
CA THR A 200 -19.23 -9.19 19.91
C THR A 200 -18.38 -9.65 18.74
N SER A 201 -17.18 -9.10 18.53
CA SER A 201 -16.29 -9.59 17.47
C SER A 201 -14.83 -9.36 17.81
N ILE A 202 -13.98 -10.22 17.23
CA ILE A 202 -12.54 -10.01 17.12
C ILE A 202 -12.19 -10.26 15.66
N GLY A 203 -11.60 -9.27 15.00
CA GLY A 203 -11.02 -9.33 13.65
C GLY A 203 -9.55 -8.94 13.69
N PHE A 204 -8.86 -9.04 12.55
CA PHE A 204 -7.59 -8.33 12.36
C PHE A 204 -7.85 -6.89 11.91
N ASP A 205 -6.87 -6.02 12.11
CA ASP A 205 -6.89 -4.59 11.78
C ASP A 205 -5.88 -4.24 10.68
N GLY A 206 -6.09 -3.11 10.01
CA GLY A 206 -5.23 -2.63 8.92
C GLY A 206 -5.11 -3.58 7.73
N GLY A 207 -4.08 -3.35 6.91
CA GLY A 207 -3.89 -4.05 5.63
C GLY A 207 -3.86 -5.57 5.77
N TYR A 208 -3.18 -6.11 6.79
CA TYR A 208 -3.08 -7.56 7.06
C TYR A 208 -4.45 -8.27 7.09
N ALA A 209 -5.53 -7.60 7.51
CA ALA A 209 -6.88 -8.14 7.44
C ALA A 209 -7.38 -8.32 6.00
N ASP A 210 -7.22 -7.30 5.15
CA ASP A 210 -7.65 -7.32 3.74
C ASP A 210 -6.87 -8.36 2.92
N TYR A 211 -5.54 -8.46 3.12
CA TYR A 211 -4.73 -9.46 2.42
C TYR A 211 -5.09 -10.89 2.81
N ARG A 212 -5.36 -11.14 4.10
CA ARG A 212 -5.78 -12.46 4.57
C ARG A 212 -7.17 -12.87 4.04
N ASN A 213 -8.02 -11.89 3.76
CA ASN A 213 -9.36 -12.09 3.18
C ASN A 213 -9.37 -12.19 1.64
N ALA A 214 -8.19 -12.11 0.99
CA ALA A 214 -7.95 -12.48 -0.41
C ALA A 214 -8.83 -11.81 -1.49
N THR A 215 -9.42 -10.64 -1.20
CA THR A 215 -10.35 -9.94 -2.11
C THR A 215 -9.81 -8.68 -2.79
N ASN A 216 -8.60 -8.24 -2.47
CA ASN A 216 -7.83 -7.20 -3.18
C ASN A 216 -6.35 -7.64 -3.27
N ALA A 217 -5.80 -7.66 -4.49
CA ALA A 217 -4.38 -7.94 -4.72
C ALA A 217 -3.56 -6.65 -4.74
N ASP A 218 -3.57 -5.92 -3.62
CA ASP A 218 -2.72 -4.74 -3.42
C ASP A 218 -1.22 -5.11 -3.25
N PHE A 219 -0.88 -6.40 -3.23
CA PHE A 219 0.49 -6.91 -3.37
C PHE A 219 0.58 -8.00 -4.42
N MET A 220 1.77 -8.18 -5.00
CA MET A 220 2.07 -9.26 -5.93
C MET A 220 2.17 -10.62 -5.24
N ASN A 221 2.64 -10.62 -3.98
CA ASN A 221 2.83 -11.81 -3.18
C ASN A 221 2.19 -11.62 -1.79
N THR A 222 1.26 -12.50 -1.43
CA THR A 222 0.60 -12.51 -0.11
C THR A 222 1.05 -13.68 0.76
N ASN A 223 1.89 -14.58 0.25
CA ASN A 223 2.43 -15.73 0.98
C ASN A 223 3.76 -15.36 1.65
N VAL A 224 3.71 -14.35 2.53
CA VAL A 224 4.88 -13.80 3.23
C VAL A 224 4.83 -14.17 4.71
N THR A 225 6.00 -14.27 5.34
CA THR A 225 6.08 -14.47 6.79
C THR A 225 5.90 -13.12 7.48
N TYR A 226 4.99 -13.04 8.45
CA TYR A 226 4.85 -11.86 9.31
C TYR A 226 6.04 -11.83 10.28
N GLU A 227 6.62 -10.66 10.54
CA GLU A 227 7.78 -10.48 11.41
C GLU A 227 7.45 -9.61 12.64
N VAL A 228 8.01 -9.99 13.79
CA VAL A 228 7.83 -9.30 15.07
C VAL A 228 9.19 -9.12 15.74
N GLY A 229 9.48 -7.94 16.24
CA GLY A 229 10.68 -7.62 17.01
C GLY A 229 10.60 -8.06 18.46
N HIS A 230 11.75 -8.41 19.05
CA HIS A 230 11.87 -8.52 20.51
C HIS A 230 12.23 -7.16 21.17
N GLY A 231 12.28 -7.13 22.50
CA GLY A 231 12.66 -5.94 23.29
C GLY A 231 11.68 -4.77 23.26
N SER A 232 10.64 -4.81 22.42
CA SER A 232 9.67 -3.75 22.15
C SER A 232 8.22 -4.28 22.10
N ASP A 233 7.24 -3.42 22.35
CA ASP A 233 5.81 -3.82 22.43
C ASP A 233 5.24 -4.14 21.04
N PHE A 234 4.92 -5.42 20.79
CA PHE A 234 4.09 -5.84 19.67
C PHE A 234 2.61 -5.72 20.05
N ILE A 235 1.94 -4.69 19.51
CA ILE A 235 0.49 -4.56 19.60
C ILE A 235 -0.10 -5.35 18.43
N LEU A 236 -0.70 -6.50 18.72
CA LEU A 236 -1.34 -7.33 17.71
C LEU A 236 -2.49 -6.53 17.03
N PRO A 237 -2.47 -6.31 15.71
CA PRO A 237 -3.49 -5.51 15.03
C PRO A 237 -4.83 -6.24 15.01
N LEU A 238 -5.65 -5.98 16.03
CA LEU A 238 -7.01 -6.50 16.16
C LEU A 238 -8.05 -5.38 16.10
N ILE A 239 -9.16 -5.64 15.40
CA ILE A 239 -10.42 -4.91 15.57
C ILE A 239 -11.23 -5.69 16.60
N ILE A 240 -11.54 -5.09 17.75
CA ILE A 240 -12.41 -5.70 18.77
C ILE A 240 -13.64 -4.83 18.92
N GLU A 241 -14.83 -5.42 18.73
CA GLU A 241 -16.11 -4.72 18.84
C GLU A 241 -16.88 -5.23 20.05
N LYS A 242 -17.36 -4.31 20.88
CA LYS A 242 -18.28 -4.58 22.00
C LYS A 242 -19.61 -3.87 21.80
N THR A 243 -20.63 -4.24 22.58
CA THR A 243 -21.92 -3.54 22.61
C THR A 243 -22.04 -2.65 23.84
N GLU A 244 -22.38 -1.38 23.63
CA GLU A 244 -22.82 -0.44 24.67
C GLU A 244 -24.32 -0.14 24.48
N GLY A 245 -25.15 -0.85 25.24
CA GLY A 245 -26.61 -0.81 25.11
C GLY A 245 -27.09 -1.39 23.77
N SER A 246 -27.38 -0.52 22.78
CA SER A 246 -27.74 -0.90 21.42
C SER A 246 -26.71 -0.47 20.36
N LYS A 247 -25.57 0.11 20.77
CA LYS A 247 -24.52 0.58 19.86
C LYS A 247 -23.35 -0.39 19.87
N GLN A 248 -22.73 -0.65 18.72
CA GLN A 248 -21.37 -1.19 18.72
C GLN A 248 -20.36 -0.08 18.99
N VAL A 249 -19.29 -0.42 19.72
CA VAL A 249 -18.16 0.46 20.04
C VAL A 249 -16.87 -0.35 19.89
N ARG A 250 -15.84 0.23 19.27
CA ARG A 250 -14.50 -0.39 19.22
C ARG A 250 -13.81 -0.27 20.57
N THR A 251 -13.18 -1.34 21.03
CA THR A 251 -12.32 -1.35 22.21
C THR A 251 -10.92 -1.86 21.87
N SER A 252 -9.90 -1.43 22.61
CA SER A 252 -8.58 -2.08 22.64
C SER A 252 -8.41 -3.00 23.84
N ARG A 253 -9.36 -2.98 24.80
CA ARG A 253 -9.30 -3.66 26.09
C ARG A 253 -10.48 -4.59 26.31
N PHE A 254 -10.17 -5.82 26.74
CA PHE A 254 -11.12 -6.89 27.05
C PHE A 254 -10.37 -7.98 27.83
N GLU A 255 -11.04 -8.84 28.59
CA GLU A 255 -10.33 -9.96 29.26
C GLU A 255 -9.89 -10.99 28.23
N ILE A 256 -8.58 -11.30 28.18
CA ILE A 256 -7.96 -12.04 27.08
C ILE A 256 -7.47 -13.41 27.53
N GLU A 257 -7.82 -14.45 26.77
CA GLU A 257 -7.10 -15.72 26.83
C GLU A 257 -6.13 -15.83 25.65
N VAL A 258 -4.87 -16.13 25.99
CA VAL A 258 -3.73 -16.22 25.06
C VAL A 258 -3.28 -17.67 24.94
N LYS A 259 -3.09 -18.14 23.71
CA LYS A 259 -2.44 -19.42 23.39
C LYS A 259 -1.22 -19.17 22.51
N LEU A 260 -0.01 -19.33 23.04
CA LEU A 260 1.24 -19.23 22.28
C LEU A 260 1.76 -20.64 21.96
N GLU A 261 2.07 -20.89 20.70
CA GLU A 261 2.69 -22.13 20.22
C GLU A 261 4.00 -21.80 19.49
N VAL A 262 5.04 -22.58 19.70
CA VAL A 262 6.36 -22.43 19.05
C VAL A 262 6.59 -23.58 18.06
N LYS A 263 7.22 -23.28 16.92
CA LYS A 263 7.49 -24.27 15.85
C LYS A 263 8.78 -25.05 16.16
N VAL A 264 8.68 -26.37 16.30
CA VAL A 264 9.80 -27.28 16.60
C VAL A 264 9.75 -28.46 15.64
N ASP A 265 10.86 -28.72 14.94
CA ASP A 265 10.98 -29.77 13.90
C ASP A 265 9.87 -29.75 12.82
N GLY A 266 9.23 -28.59 12.63
CA GLY A 266 8.14 -28.35 11.67
C GLY A 266 6.73 -28.31 12.28
N GLU A 267 6.55 -28.91 13.45
CA GLU A 267 5.27 -28.98 14.17
C GLU A 267 5.10 -27.85 15.18
N TYR A 268 3.86 -27.56 15.59
CA TYR A 268 3.56 -26.55 16.61
C TYR A 268 3.38 -27.17 17.99
N VAL A 269 4.10 -26.64 18.98
CA VAL A 269 4.10 -27.10 20.38
C VAL A 269 3.65 -25.96 21.28
N LEU A 270 2.75 -26.24 22.24
CA LEU A 270 2.26 -25.24 23.19
C LEU A 270 3.39 -24.74 24.12
N VAL A 271 3.46 -23.42 24.31
CA VAL A 271 4.33 -22.79 25.32
C VAL A 271 3.59 -22.82 26.66
N GLU A 272 3.92 -23.80 27.51
CA GLU A 272 3.30 -24.01 28.83
C GLU A 272 3.62 -22.87 29.83
N ASP A 273 4.80 -22.26 29.72
CA ASP A 273 5.21 -21.08 30.50
C ASP A 273 5.50 -19.91 29.57
N LEU A 274 4.55 -18.99 29.43
CA LEU A 274 4.68 -17.80 28.58
C LEU A 274 5.89 -16.93 28.96
N SER A 275 6.38 -17.02 30.20
CA SER A 275 7.56 -16.27 30.65
C SER A 275 8.88 -16.83 30.09
N GLU A 276 8.87 -17.96 29.39
CA GLU A 276 10.01 -18.42 28.58
C GLU A 276 10.34 -17.41 27.46
N TYR A 277 9.31 -16.82 26.83
CA TYR A 277 9.45 -15.97 25.63
C TYR A 277 8.92 -14.53 25.77
N LEU A 278 8.10 -14.23 26.78
CA LEU A 278 7.53 -12.90 27.02
C LEU A 278 8.10 -12.25 28.29
N GLU A 279 8.32 -10.93 28.25
CA GLU A 279 8.62 -10.11 29.44
C GLU A 279 7.36 -9.79 30.26
N ASN A 280 6.20 -9.69 29.61
CA ASN A 280 4.95 -9.25 30.22
C ASN A 280 3.85 -10.35 30.18
N SER A 281 3.20 -10.56 31.32
CA SER A 281 1.90 -11.25 31.39
C SER A 281 0.79 -10.21 31.29
N ILE A 282 -0.01 -10.27 30.23
CA ILE A 282 -1.04 -9.27 29.93
C ILE A 282 -2.39 -9.73 30.45
N SER A 283 -3.11 -8.82 31.12
CA SER A 283 -4.46 -9.04 31.64
C SER A 283 -5.55 -8.76 30.62
N ASP A 284 -5.41 -7.66 29.87
CA ASP A 284 -6.54 -7.06 29.17
C ASP A 284 -6.21 -6.23 27.90
N GLU A 285 -4.97 -6.27 27.39
CA GLU A 285 -4.58 -5.68 26.09
C GLU A 285 -3.86 -6.73 25.22
N PRO A 286 -4.02 -6.72 23.88
CA PRO A 286 -3.32 -7.65 22.98
C PRO A 286 -1.89 -7.15 22.66
N ARG A 287 -1.10 -6.84 23.70
CA ARG A 287 0.21 -6.16 23.67
C ARG A 287 1.32 -7.05 24.25
N PHE A 288 2.10 -7.70 23.38
CA PHE A 288 3.08 -8.71 23.73
C PHE A 288 4.51 -8.15 23.64
N LYS A 289 5.35 -8.34 24.65
CA LYS A 289 6.77 -7.95 24.60
C LYS A 289 7.66 -9.19 24.61
N PHE A 290 8.16 -9.55 23.44
CA PHE A 290 9.04 -10.71 23.25
C PHE A 290 10.46 -10.44 23.78
N LYS A 291 11.12 -11.49 24.25
CA LYS A 291 12.51 -11.48 24.71
C LYS A 291 13.50 -11.86 23.60
N GLU A 292 14.78 -11.59 23.83
CA GLU A 292 15.90 -12.07 23.00
C GLU A 292 15.87 -13.61 22.86
N GLU A 293 15.46 -14.35 23.90
CA GLU A 293 15.29 -15.81 23.81
C GLU A 293 14.24 -16.26 22.78
N ALA A 294 13.36 -15.38 22.29
CA ALA A 294 12.40 -15.68 21.23
C ALA A 294 12.99 -15.57 19.81
N GLU A 295 14.14 -14.89 19.63
CA GLU A 295 14.72 -14.60 18.31
C GLU A 295 14.94 -15.87 17.45
N GLY A 296 14.69 -15.73 16.16
CA GLY A 296 14.85 -16.77 15.13
C GLY A 296 13.77 -17.87 15.15
N LYS A 297 12.79 -17.80 16.07
CA LYS A 297 11.73 -18.82 16.19
C LYS A 297 10.45 -18.37 15.53
N THR A 298 9.79 -19.30 14.85
CA THR A 298 8.42 -19.10 14.37
C THR A 298 7.42 -19.43 15.48
N PHE A 299 6.51 -18.51 15.76
CA PHE A 299 5.42 -18.69 16.71
C PHE A 299 4.07 -18.66 16.00
N ARG A 300 3.08 -19.22 16.67
CA ARG A 300 1.65 -19.10 16.36
C ARG A 300 0.95 -18.60 17.61
N LEU A 301 0.34 -17.43 17.52
CA LEU A 301 -0.32 -16.74 18.62
C LEU A 301 -1.82 -16.71 18.37
N GLY A 302 -2.57 -17.44 19.20
CA GLY A 302 -4.02 -17.40 19.28
C GLY A 302 -4.48 -16.46 20.40
N VAL A 303 -5.47 -15.61 20.10
CA VAL A 303 -6.10 -14.66 21.03
C VAL A 303 -7.62 -14.82 20.97
N ARG A 304 -8.28 -14.95 22.12
CA ARG A 304 -9.75 -14.98 22.24
C ARG A 304 -10.24 -14.20 23.45
N ALA A 305 -11.51 -13.80 23.45
CA ALA A 305 -12.14 -13.22 24.63
C ALA A 305 -12.37 -14.28 25.70
N GLN A 306 -12.01 -13.96 26.93
CA GLN A 306 -12.31 -14.76 28.10
C GLN A 306 -13.83 -14.77 28.32
N TYR A 307 -14.38 -15.90 28.81
CA TYR A 307 -15.81 -16.06 29.14
C TYR A 307 -16.81 -15.92 27.97
N ARG A 308 -16.35 -15.87 26.72
CA ARG A 308 -17.20 -15.78 25.52
C ARG A 308 -16.83 -16.86 24.50
N ASP A 309 -17.83 -17.60 24.04
CA ASP A 309 -17.68 -18.56 22.94
C ASP A 309 -17.75 -17.83 21.59
N ILE A 310 -16.71 -17.03 21.31
CA ILE A 310 -16.50 -16.36 20.03
C ILE A 310 -15.21 -16.87 19.37
N PRO A 311 -15.19 -17.07 18.04
CA PRO A 311 -14.00 -17.53 17.34
C PRO A 311 -12.79 -16.60 17.58
N GLY A 312 -11.71 -17.16 18.13
CA GLY A 312 -10.46 -16.43 18.33
C GLY A 312 -9.79 -16.04 17.01
N ARG A 313 -8.70 -15.27 17.10
CA ARG A 313 -7.84 -14.92 15.97
C ARG A 313 -6.43 -15.44 16.19
N THR A 314 -5.86 -16.02 15.13
CA THR A 314 -4.56 -16.69 15.16
C THR A 314 -3.65 -16.15 14.09
N ILE A 315 -2.49 -15.62 14.49
CA ILE A 315 -1.41 -15.15 13.61
C ILE A 315 -0.22 -16.13 13.69
N GLU A 316 0.56 -16.22 12.61
CA GLU A 316 1.82 -16.97 12.54
C GLU A 316 2.92 -16.01 12.09
N PHE A 317 4.02 -15.93 12.85
CA PHE A 317 5.10 -14.97 12.64
C PHE A 317 6.45 -15.52 13.08
N ILE A 318 7.54 -14.89 12.64
CA ILE A 318 8.90 -15.11 13.16
C ILE A 318 9.32 -13.95 14.06
N VAL A 319 10.06 -14.22 15.14
CA VAL A 319 10.65 -13.16 15.98
C VAL A 319 12.07 -12.81 15.52
N ASN A 320 12.35 -11.52 15.41
CA ASN A 320 13.60 -10.95 14.93
C ASN A 320 14.17 -9.88 15.89
N GLU A 321 15.33 -9.35 15.54
CA GLU A 321 16.13 -8.37 16.29
C GLU A 321 15.66 -6.90 16.14
N GLY A 322 14.60 -6.66 15.37
CA GLY A 322 14.09 -5.33 15.05
C GLY A 322 13.19 -4.73 16.14
N VAL A 323 12.77 -3.48 15.92
CA VAL A 323 11.79 -2.80 16.78
C VAL A 323 10.39 -2.81 16.16
N ASN A 324 9.38 -2.87 17.02
CA ASN A 324 7.96 -2.87 16.65
C ASN A 324 7.42 -1.42 16.57
N VAL A 325 6.77 -1.04 15.46
CA VAL A 325 6.19 0.30 15.29
C VAL A 325 4.73 0.26 14.80
N ASN A 326 3.92 1.18 15.35
CA ASN A 326 2.47 1.16 15.26
C ASN A 326 1.87 2.51 14.84
N ASN A 327 2.68 3.57 14.71
CA ASN A 327 2.29 4.93 14.33
C ASN A 327 3.48 5.72 13.75
N HIS A 328 3.19 6.94 13.27
CA HIS A 328 4.15 7.85 12.64
C HIS A 328 5.37 8.17 13.52
N GLU A 329 5.17 8.52 14.79
CA GLU A 329 6.26 8.94 15.68
C GLU A 329 7.16 7.76 16.08
N GLU A 330 6.58 6.57 16.31
CA GLU A 330 7.35 5.33 16.52
C GLU A 330 8.22 4.98 15.30
N LEU A 331 7.66 5.06 14.08
CA LEU A 331 8.42 4.82 12.84
C LEU A 331 9.52 5.88 12.64
N ARG A 332 9.22 7.16 12.90
CA ARG A 332 10.17 8.27 12.77
C ARG A 332 11.37 8.07 13.69
N LEU A 333 11.13 7.90 14.99
CA LEU A 333 12.18 7.67 15.99
C LEU A 333 13.00 6.42 15.68
N ALA A 334 12.35 5.32 15.29
CA ALA A 334 13.04 4.07 14.94
C ALA A 334 13.92 4.20 13.68
N PHE A 335 13.47 4.93 12.66
CA PHE A 335 14.23 5.13 11.42
C PHE A 335 15.43 6.07 11.63
N GLU A 336 15.29 7.05 12.53
CA GLU A 336 16.37 7.95 12.95
C GLU A 336 17.40 7.29 13.90
N ASP A 337 17.05 6.26 14.67
CA ASP A 337 17.96 5.65 15.66
C ASP A 337 19.06 4.78 15.03
N ALA A 338 20.32 5.10 15.35
CA ALA A 338 21.51 4.41 14.86
C ALA A 338 21.72 2.98 15.38
N SER A 339 21.04 2.62 16.47
CA SER A 339 21.06 1.27 17.06
C SER A 339 20.03 0.34 16.45
N VAL A 340 19.02 0.89 15.76
CA VAL A 340 17.97 0.12 15.08
C VAL A 340 18.47 -0.32 13.70
N SER A 341 18.66 -1.62 13.51
CA SER A 341 18.98 -2.26 12.22
C SER A 341 17.75 -2.77 11.47
N LYS A 342 16.60 -2.93 12.15
CA LYS A 342 15.36 -3.44 11.55
C LYS A 342 14.11 -2.85 12.21
N ILE A 343 13.10 -2.57 11.40
CA ILE A 343 11.80 -2.04 11.82
C ILE A 343 10.69 -2.97 11.32
N ASN A 344 9.81 -3.39 12.22
CA ASN A 344 8.60 -4.15 11.93
C ASN A 344 7.39 -3.24 12.08
N ILE A 345 6.68 -2.95 10.98
CA ILE A 345 5.46 -2.14 11.01
C ILE A 345 4.26 -3.06 11.32
N HIS A 346 3.35 -2.66 12.19
CA HIS A 346 2.21 -3.52 12.59
C HIS A 346 0.82 -2.96 12.27
N LYS A 347 0.74 -1.69 11.90
CA LYS A 347 -0.50 -0.99 11.53
C LYS A 347 -0.28 -0.09 10.33
N GLU A 348 -1.37 0.35 9.73
CA GLU A 348 -1.40 1.48 8.81
C GLU A 348 -0.92 2.76 9.51
N ILE A 349 -0.03 3.50 8.85
CA ILE A 349 0.56 4.74 9.36
C ILE A 349 0.17 5.87 8.41
N ILE A 350 -0.75 6.73 8.86
CA ILE A 350 -0.99 8.03 8.26
C ILE A 350 0.24 8.91 8.57
N VAL A 351 0.81 9.52 7.54
CA VAL A 351 1.97 10.40 7.65
C VAL A 351 1.51 11.81 8.03
N ASP A 352 1.91 12.26 9.23
CA ASP A 352 1.84 13.68 9.57
C ASP A 352 3.02 14.43 8.91
N ALA A 353 2.72 15.62 8.39
CA ALA A 353 3.67 16.59 7.89
C ALA A 353 3.29 17.96 8.49
N SER A 354 3.54 18.09 9.80
CA SER A 354 2.90 19.05 10.73
C SER A 354 2.56 20.44 10.19
N GLU A 355 1.47 21.03 10.69
CA GLU A 355 0.89 22.32 10.22
C GLU A 355 1.87 23.52 10.11
N ASN A 356 3.07 23.46 10.70
CA ASN A 356 4.10 24.48 10.58
C ASN A 356 4.72 24.61 9.17
N VAL A 357 4.53 23.62 8.28
CA VAL A 357 5.24 23.48 6.98
C VAL A 357 5.08 24.67 6.02
N TYR A 358 4.02 25.49 6.13
CA TYR A 358 3.82 26.67 5.27
C TYR A 358 3.45 27.96 6.04
N THR A 359 4.08 28.22 7.17
CA THR A 359 4.01 29.57 7.78
C THR A 359 5.05 30.51 7.14
N ASP A 360 4.68 31.77 6.86
CA ASP A 360 5.55 32.81 6.26
C ASP A 360 6.73 33.27 7.15
N THR A 361 7.22 32.43 8.07
CA THR A 361 8.32 32.75 9.00
C THR A 361 9.02 31.46 9.44
N PRO A 362 10.34 31.30 9.19
CA PRO A 362 11.04 30.05 9.52
C PRO A 362 11.15 29.85 11.04
N LEU A 363 10.44 28.85 11.56
CA LEU A 363 10.34 28.55 12.99
C LEU A 363 11.39 27.53 13.48
N ASN A 364 12.62 28.03 13.62
CA ASN A 364 13.67 27.55 14.54
C ASN A 364 14.36 26.18 14.20
N PRO A 365 15.71 26.04 14.27
CA PRO A 365 16.42 24.84 13.79
C PRO A 365 16.39 23.61 14.72
N GLN A 366 15.25 23.28 15.34
CA GLN A 366 15.11 22.20 16.33
C GLN A 366 13.76 21.45 16.24
N LEU A 367 13.31 21.15 15.02
CA LEU A 367 12.08 20.40 14.76
C LEU A 367 12.33 19.25 13.77
N GLU A 368 12.91 18.17 14.30
CA GLU A 368 13.01 16.86 13.65
C GLU A 368 11.58 16.30 13.43
N GLY A 369 11.31 15.69 12.26
CA GLY A 369 9.96 15.22 11.90
C GLY A 369 9.05 16.20 11.15
N THR A 370 9.61 17.09 10.32
CA THR A 370 8.82 17.98 9.45
C THR A 370 9.34 17.96 8.00
N LEU A 371 8.56 18.46 7.04
CA LEU A 371 9.05 18.73 5.67
C LEU A 371 10.10 19.86 5.59
N ILE A 372 10.63 20.33 6.73
CA ILE A 372 11.68 21.34 6.85
C ILE A 372 12.91 20.68 7.48
N ASN A 373 13.73 20.01 6.65
CA ASN A 373 14.98 19.41 7.11
C ASN A 373 16.16 20.37 6.85
N GLY A 374 17.05 20.55 7.82
CA GLY A 374 18.25 21.40 7.70
C GLY A 374 19.24 20.99 6.61
N HIS A 375 19.05 19.82 5.98
CA HIS A 375 19.81 19.33 4.83
C HIS A 375 19.15 19.65 3.46
N SER A 376 18.20 20.59 3.38
CA SER A 376 17.70 21.07 2.08
C SER A 376 18.84 21.65 1.23
N HIS A 377 19.05 21.15 0.00
CA HIS A 377 20.10 21.68 -0.90
C HIS A 377 19.89 23.14 -1.34
N ILE A 378 18.72 23.73 -1.04
CA ILE A 378 18.48 25.17 -1.15
C ILE A 378 19.22 25.87 0.01
N THR A 379 20.53 26.04 -0.15
CA THR A 379 21.44 26.67 0.84
C THR A 379 21.37 28.19 0.86
N ASN A 380 20.56 28.81 -0.01
CA ASN A 380 20.37 30.24 -0.09
C ASN A 380 19.20 30.68 0.80
N GLU A 381 19.48 31.31 1.96
CA GLU A 381 18.47 31.91 2.85
C GLU A 381 17.62 33.01 2.17
N GLU A 382 18.11 33.62 1.08
CA GLU A 382 17.35 34.59 0.28
C GLU A 382 16.40 33.94 -0.75
N SER A 383 16.44 32.62 -0.91
CA SER A 383 15.52 31.89 -1.80
C SER A 383 14.10 31.88 -1.23
N PRO A 384 13.06 32.18 -2.03
CA PRO A 384 11.67 31.99 -1.64
C PRO A 384 11.30 30.56 -1.21
N ASP A 385 12.14 29.57 -1.50
CA ASP A 385 11.91 28.15 -1.20
C ASP A 385 12.87 27.59 -0.13
N PHE A 386 13.66 28.46 0.50
CA PHE A 386 14.47 28.08 1.66
C PHE A 386 13.57 27.47 2.75
N GLY A 387 13.89 26.25 3.19
CA GLY A 387 13.07 25.52 4.17
C GLY A 387 11.74 24.94 3.65
N LYS A 388 11.43 24.97 2.35
CA LYS A 388 10.23 24.29 1.79
C LYS A 388 10.46 22.83 1.36
N THR A 389 11.61 22.23 1.68
CA THR A 389 11.96 20.88 1.26
C THR A 389 12.58 20.08 2.40
N GLY A 390 12.30 18.78 2.42
CA GLY A 390 12.70 17.89 3.50
C GLY A 390 12.14 16.48 3.35
N HIS A 391 12.50 15.61 4.28
CA HIS A 391 12.15 14.20 4.23
C HIS A 391 11.41 13.81 5.50
N ILE A 392 10.32 13.05 5.37
CA ILE A 392 9.49 12.65 6.51
C ILE A 392 10.27 11.71 7.45
N TYR A 393 10.77 10.60 6.89
CA TYR A 393 11.60 9.63 7.57
C TYR A 393 13.02 9.72 6.98
N TYR A 394 13.95 10.29 7.76
CA TYR A 394 15.32 10.58 7.33
C TYR A 394 16.35 9.77 8.12
N ARG A 395 17.23 9.05 7.43
CA ARG A 395 18.39 8.38 8.04
C ARG A 395 19.67 8.83 7.35
N GLU A 396 20.47 9.61 8.08
CA GLU A 396 21.86 9.88 7.72
C GLU A 396 22.70 8.60 7.91
N VAL A 397 23.73 8.45 7.08
CA VAL A 397 24.55 7.23 6.91
C VAL A 397 25.44 6.89 8.10
N SER A 398 25.61 7.81 9.04
CA SER A 398 26.44 7.65 10.25
C SER A 398 25.95 6.54 11.22
N LYS A 399 25.04 5.68 10.75
CA LYS A 399 24.05 4.87 11.47
C LYS A 399 23.87 3.43 10.91
N GLY A 400 24.67 3.03 9.92
CA GLY A 400 24.69 1.65 9.40
C GLY A 400 23.43 1.19 8.66
N SER A 401 23.41 -0.10 8.29
CA SER A 401 22.35 -0.76 7.52
C SER A 401 20.98 -0.69 8.21
N ILE A 402 19.89 -0.67 7.42
CA ILE A 402 18.52 -0.75 7.94
C ILE A 402 17.58 -1.55 7.03
N ALA A 403 16.75 -2.40 7.65
CA ALA A 403 15.66 -3.13 7.01
C ALA A 403 14.28 -2.64 7.51
N ILE A 404 13.34 -2.43 6.60
CA ILE A 404 11.93 -2.16 6.92
C ILE A 404 11.09 -3.35 6.47
N VAL A 405 10.42 -4.02 7.41
CA VAL A 405 9.43 -5.07 7.16
C VAL A 405 8.04 -4.50 7.38
N GLY A 406 7.32 -4.30 6.29
CA GLY A 406 6.01 -3.66 6.30
C GLY A 406 4.84 -4.52 6.78
N ASN A 407 5.04 -5.83 6.94
CA ASN A 407 4.00 -6.80 7.36
C ASN A 407 2.63 -6.65 6.66
N LEU A 408 2.67 -6.28 5.37
CA LEU A 408 1.50 -5.99 4.55
C LEU A 408 0.63 -4.85 5.12
N GLN A 409 1.26 -3.75 5.55
CA GLN A 409 0.60 -2.51 5.98
C GLN A 409 0.75 -1.38 4.93
N THR A 410 0.08 -0.26 5.18
CA THR A 410 0.15 0.97 4.37
C THR A 410 0.91 2.07 5.11
N ILE A 411 1.76 2.81 4.39
CA ILE A 411 2.13 4.18 4.73
C ILE A 411 1.27 5.10 3.84
N ASP A 412 0.37 5.85 4.45
CA ASP A 412 -0.52 6.78 3.73
C ASP A 412 -0.01 8.21 3.88
N GLY A 413 0.45 8.78 2.77
CA GLY A 413 0.88 10.15 2.61
C GLY A 413 0.00 10.96 1.65
N THR A 414 -1.26 10.56 1.43
CA THR A 414 -2.20 11.31 0.57
C THR A 414 -2.48 12.72 1.07
N ASP A 415 -2.66 12.89 2.39
CA ASP A 415 -2.88 14.18 3.05
C ASP A 415 -1.60 15.03 3.22
N ILE A 416 -0.41 14.54 2.81
CA ILE A 416 0.82 15.34 2.84
C ILE A 416 0.62 16.59 1.95
N PRO A 417 0.80 17.82 2.47
CA PRO A 417 0.64 19.03 1.68
C PRO A 417 1.54 19.03 0.43
N LYS A 418 0.93 19.18 -0.75
CA LYS A 418 1.69 19.36 -1.99
C LYS A 418 2.49 20.66 -1.92
N SER A 419 3.79 20.60 -2.19
CA SER A 419 4.55 21.80 -2.52
C SER A 419 4.21 22.22 -3.95
N ILE A 420 3.28 23.17 -4.09
CA ILE A 420 2.87 23.77 -5.36
C ILE A 420 3.49 25.19 -5.41
N LEU A 421 4.00 25.59 -6.58
CA LEU A 421 4.71 26.87 -6.79
C LEU A 421 6.04 27.00 -6.00
N HIS A 422 7.08 26.28 -6.45
CA HIS A 422 8.45 26.74 -6.17
C HIS A 422 8.78 27.96 -7.03
N SER A 423 9.66 28.82 -6.51
CA SER A 423 10.30 29.85 -7.30
C SER A 423 11.37 29.26 -8.23
N SER A 424 11.63 29.94 -9.34
CA SER A 424 12.62 29.51 -10.33
C SER A 424 14.08 29.59 -9.86
N ASP A 425 14.36 30.14 -8.67
CA ASP A 425 15.72 30.40 -8.18
C ASP A 425 16.51 29.13 -7.77
N GLY A 426 15.83 28.00 -7.62
CA GLY A 426 16.44 26.67 -7.50
C GLY A 426 16.53 25.94 -8.85
N ALA A 427 15.40 25.82 -9.56
CA ALA A 427 15.31 25.04 -10.80
C ALA A 427 16.21 25.59 -11.93
N ASN A 428 16.32 26.92 -12.07
CA ASN A 428 17.15 27.52 -13.12
C ASN A 428 18.67 27.35 -12.89
N LYS A 429 19.12 26.90 -11.70
CA LYS A 429 20.55 26.78 -11.38
C LYS A 429 21.17 25.42 -11.69
N PHE A 430 20.37 24.41 -12.04
CA PHE A 430 20.87 23.24 -12.75
C PHE A 430 21.25 23.55 -14.21
N TYR A 431 20.87 24.72 -14.74
CA TYR A 431 21.06 25.10 -16.14
C TYR A 431 21.72 26.47 -16.27
N GLU A 432 23.01 26.57 -15.91
CA GLU A 432 23.88 27.72 -16.29
C GLU A 432 24.16 27.74 -17.81
N GLY A 433 23.11 27.86 -18.63
CA GLY A 433 23.16 27.76 -20.09
C GLY A 433 22.01 28.44 -20.83
N GLY A 434 21.47 29.53 -20.27
CA GLY A 434 20.84 30.59 -21.08
C GLY A 434 19.43 30.34 -21.63
N VAL A 435 18.65 29.43 -21.04
CA VAL A 435 17.20 29.32 -21.29
C VAL A 435 16.42 29.85 -20.09
N GLU A 436 15.86 31.04 -20.21
CA GLU A 436 14.86 31.55 -19.26
C GLU A 436 13.52 30.85 -19.52
N PHE A 437 13.16 29.87 -18.67
CA PHE A 437 11.80 29.34 -18.63
C PHE A 437 10.85 30.39 -18.01
N PRO A 438 9.59 30.50 -18.49
CA PRO A 438 8.60 31.39 -17.87
C PRO A 438 8.43 31.07 -16.38
N ALA A 439 8.40 32.10 -15.53
CA ALA A 439 8.26 31.93 -14.08
C ALA A 439 6.89 31.31 -13.66
N GLU A 440 5.92 31.31 -14.57
CA GLU A 440 4.59 30.69 -14.40
C GLU A 440 4.57 29.20 -14.81
N THR A 441 5.69 28.65 -15.32
CA THR A 441 5.83 27.25 -15.76
C THR A 441 7.10 26.56 -15.22
N ALA A 442 7.74 27.13 -14.18
CA ALA A 442 8.99 26.60 -13.64
C ALA A 442 8.76 25.31 -12.85
N HIS A 443 9.28 24.19 -13.34
CA HIS A 443 9.07 22.87 -12.74
C HIS A 443 9.72 22.68 -11.38
N ILE A 444 9.05 21.89 -10.54
CA ILE A 444 9.50 21.54 -9.20
C ILE A 444 10.28 20.22 -9.25
N ASN A 445 11.61 20.30 -9.20
CA ASN A 445 12.42 19.15 -8.78
C ASN A 445 12.21 18.95 -7.27
N VAL A 446 11.26 18.07 -6.92
CA VAL A 446 10.94 17.78 -5.52
C VAL A 446 12.04 16.90 -4.92
N GLN A 447 12.99 17.51 -4.22
CA GLN A 447 13.97 16.77 -3.42
C GLN A 447 13.39 16.23 -2.10
N SER A 448 12.08 16.36 -1.86
CA SER A 448 11.38 15.83 -0.68
C SER A 448 10.96 14.37 -0.87
N SER A 449 11.03 13.55 0.19
CA SER A 449 10.58 12.16 0.14
C SER A 449 9.94 11.66 1.44
N ILE A 450 9.08 10.62 1.36
CA ILE A 450 8.55 9.94 2.55
C ILE A 450 9.69 9.19 3.24
N PHE A 451 10.35 8.26 2.54
CA PHE A 451 11.59 7.64 3.02
C PHE A 451 12.81 8.27 2.35
N ARG A 452 13.81 8.61 3.15
CA ARG A 452 15.14 9.05 2.69
C ARG A 452 16.23 8.21 3.34
N PHE A 453 16.83 7.36 2.52
CA PHE A 453 18.11 6.74 2.81
C PHE A 453 19.21 7.51 2.05
N MET A 454 20.39 7.60 2.66
CA MET A 454 21.59 8.13 2.01
C MET A 454 22.75 7.17 2.31
N ARG A 455 23.75 7.10 1.42
CA ARG A 455 25.06 6.49 1.71
C ARG A 455 26.21 7.44 1.40
N ASP A 456 27.24 7.31 2.23
CA ASP A 456 28.44 8.13 2.39
C ASP A 456 29.65 7.19 2.43
N ASP A 457 30.79 7.65 1.94
CA ASP A 457 32.02 6.86 1.76
C ASP A 457 32.57 6.29 3.09
N ALA A 458 32.11 6.82 4.23
CA ALA A 458 32.44 6.30 5.56
C ALA A 458 31.82 4.92 5.86
N TYR A 459 30.71 4.56 5.20
CA TYR A 459 29.96 3.31 5.42
C TYR A 459 29.56 2.65 4.09
N PRO A 460 30.54 2.22 3.26
CA PRO A 460 30.29 1.73 1.91
C PRO A 460 29.52 0.40 1.87
N ASP A 461 29.48 -0.33 2.99
CA ASP A 461 28.81 -1.64 3.11
C ASP A 461 27.38 -1.54 3.72
N ALA A 462 26.85 -0.34 3.98
CA ALA A 462 25.58 -0.15 4.70
C ALA A 462 24.35 -0.40 3.80
N GLU A 463 23.77 -1.59 3.85
CA GLU A 463 22.61 -2.01 3.06
C GLU A 463 21.29 -1.34 3.49
N PHE A 464 20.43 -1.01 2.53
CA PHE A 464 19.05 -0.59 2.77
C PHE A 464 18.07 -1.60 2.19
N SER A 465 17.10 -2.06 2.98
CA SER A 465 16.02 -2.90 2.47
C SER A 465 14.64 -2.46 2.95
N ILE A 466 13.65 -2.65 2.10
CA ILE A 466 12.25 -2.33 2.38
C ILE A 466 11.34 -3.34 1.68
N SER A 467 10.44 -3.96 2.45
CA SER A 467 9.63 -5.09 1.98
C SER A 467 8.20 -5.09 2.50
N ASN A 468 7.31 -5.78 1.77
CA ASN A 468 5.94 -6.10 2.21
C ASN A 468 5.14 -4.84 2.64
N LEU A 469 5.28 -3.74 1.91
CA LEU A 469 4.77 -2.42 2.30
C LEU A 469 4.11 -1.69 1.12
N LYS A 470 2.91 -1.17 1.37
CA LYS A 470 2.20 -0.27 0.46
C LYS A 470 2.55 1.16 0.86
N ILE A 471 2.87 2.01 -0.10
CA ILE A 471 3.14 3.43 0.15
C ILE A 471 2.32 4.24 -0.85
N VAL A 472 1.47 5.12 -0.34
CA VAL A 472 0.66 6.06 -1.13
C VAL A 472 1.16 7.47 -0.83
N GLY A 473 1.39 8.28 -1.87
CA GLY A 473 1.72 9.70 -1.74
C GLY A 473 0.57 10.62 -2.16
N ASN A 474 0.89 11.90 -2.35
CA ASN A 474 -0.06 12.99 -2.56
C ASN A 474 -0.34 13.38 -4.04
N THR A 475 0.38 12.85 -5.04
CA THR A 475 0.32 13.37 -6.43
C THR A 475 0.30 12.28 -7.51
N GLN A 476 -0.69 12.36 -8.41
CA GLN A 476 -0.91 11.42 -9.51
C GLN A 476 -0.49 11.99 -10.89
N SER A 477 -0.53 11.15 -11.93
CA SER A 477 -0.38 11.59 -13.33
C SER A 477 -1.42 12.66 -13.71
N SER A 478 -0.97 13.72 -14.40
CA SER A 478 -1.83 14.82 -14.86
C SER A 478 -1.23 15.55 -16.06
N ARG A 479 -2.09 16.07 -16.95
CA ARG A 479 -1.70 17.03 -18.01
C ARG A 479 -1.65 18.48 -17.53
N ASN A 480 -2.17 18.79 -16.34
CA ASN A 480 -2.10 20.13 -15.80
C ASN A 480 -0.71 20.41 -15.23
N VAL A 481 0.04 21.35 -15.84
CA VAL A 481 1.35 21.80 -15.32
C VAL A 481 1.28 22.34 -13.89
N LEU A 482 0.13 22.85 -13.46
CA LEU A 482 -0.08 23.37 -12.10
C LEU A 482 -0.34 22.26 -11.06
N ASP A 483 -0.49 21.00 -11.49
CA ASP A 483 -0.48 19.85 -10.59
C ASP A 483 0.95 19.36 -10.29
N SER A 484 1.98 19.98 -10.90
CA SER A 484 3.38 19.74 -10.52
C SER A 484 3.64 20.15 -9.07
N GLY A 485 4.20 19.22 -8.31
CA GLY A 485 4.31 19.33 -6.85
C GLY A 485 3.76 18.08 -6.16
N GLY A 486 4.46 17.60 -5.13
CA GLY A 486 4.12 16.34 -4.45
C GLY A 486 5.30 15.85 -3.62
N ILE A 487 5.52 14.53 -3.60
CA ILE A 487 6.63 13.89 -2.86
C ILE A 487 7.17 12.65 -3.60
N HIS A 488 8.44 12.29 -3.39
CA HIS A 488 8.96 10.96 -3.75
C HIS A 488 8.62 9.95 -2.64
N LEU A 489 8.33 8.69 -2.96
CA LEU A 489 8.01 7.71 -1.91
C LEU A 489 9.28 7.20 -1.23
N ILE A 490 10.26 6.74 -2.02
CA ILE A 490 11.55 6.27 -1.52
C ILE A 490 12.67 6.96 -2.32
N TYR A 491 13.57 7.64 -1.62
CA TYR A 491 14.76 8.27 -2.19
C TYR A 491 16.02 7.66 -1.53
N ALA A 492 16.84 6.96 -2.33
CA ALA A 492 18.10 6.36 -1.89
C ALA A 492 19.28 6.84 -2.76
N SER A 493 20.17 7.68 -2.22
CA SER A 493 21.37 8.15 -2.93
C SER A 493 22.66 7.74 -2.22
N ASN A 494 23.59 7.10 -2.92
CA ASN A 494 24.77 6.47 -2.32
C ASN A 494 26.04 6.92 -3.04
N SER A 495 27.04 7.43 -2.32
CA SER A 495 28.38 7.61 -2.90
C SER A 495 29.16 6.28 -2.93
N SER A 496 29.98 6.10 -3.98
CA SER A 496 31.17 5.21 -4.05
C SER A 496 31.07 3.82 -3.39
N SER A 497 29.95 3.10 -3.59
CA SER A 497 29.59 1.94 -2.75
C SER A 497 29.06 0.76 -3.57
N THR A 498 29.69 -0.41 -3.38
CA THR A 498 29.32 -1.71 -3.96
C THR A 498 28.28 -2.50 -3.13
N ALA A 499 27.61 -1.87 -2.16
CA ALA A 499 26.57 -2.54 -1.36
C ALA A 499 25.29 -2.77 -2.18
N THR A 500 24.34 -3.50 -1.59
CA THR A 500 23.04 -3.80 -2.21
C THR A 500 21.91 -3.04 -1.53
N ASN A 501 20.98 -2.49 -2.32
CA ASN A 501 19.69 -2.00 -1.83
C ASN A 501 18.56 -2.90 -2.35
N THR A 502 17.66 -3.34 -1.47
CA THR A 502 16.64 -4.36 -1.80
C THR A 502 15.22 -3.85 -1.57
N TYR A 503 14.38 -3.95 -2.62
CA TYR A 503 12.99 -3.51 -2.64
C TYR A 503 12.14 -4.73 -3.02
N SER A 504 11.25 -5.20 -2.15
CA SER A 504 10.59 -6.50 -2.36
C SER A 504 9.13 -6.53 -1.96
N ASN A 505 8.25 -6.93 -2.88
CA ASN A 505 6.81 -7.02 -2.66
C ASN A 505 6.23 -5.69 -2.13
N LEU A 506 6.35 -4.65 -2.95
CA LEU A 506 5.89 -3.29 -2.64
C LEU A 506 4.76 -2.87 -3.57
N ASN A 507 3.90 -1.98 -3.10
CA ASN A 507 2.92 -1.29 -3.94
C ASN A 507 3.03 0.21 -3.72
N LEU A 508 3.37 0.93 -4.78
CA LEU A 508 3.84 2.30 -4.73
C LEU A 508 2.98 3.17 -5.67
N SER A 509 2.28 4.16 -5.12
CA SER A 509 1.42 5.03 -5.91
C SER A 509 1.30 6.46 -5.38
N GLY A 510 0.78 7.38 -6.21
CA GLY A 510 0.56 8.78 -5.82
C GLY A 510 1.86 9.57 -5.61
N ALA A 511 2.90 9.28 -6.40
CA ALA A 511 4.21 9.91 -6.27
C ALA A 511 4.49 10.96 -7.36
N VAL A 512 5.42 11.88 -7.11
CA VAL A 512 6.10 12.57 -8.23
C VAL A 512 6.94 11.56 -9.02
N ILE A 513 7.77 10.80 -8.30
CA ILE A 513 8.53 9.62 -8.74
C ILE A 513 8.50 8.63 -7.57
N ALA A 514 8.20 7.34 -7.81
CA ALA A 514 8.04 6.40 -6.70
C ALA A 514 9.39 5.97 -6.10
N LEU A 515 10.34 5.57 -6.95
CA LEU A 515 11.72 5.25 -6.56
C LEU A 515 12.69 6.25 -7.23
N PHE A 516 13.31 7.13 -6.44
CA PHE A 516 14.38 8.01 -6.91
C PHE A 516 15.72 7.52 -6.36
N MET A 517 16.66 7.15 -7.23
CA MET A 517 17.90 6.48 -6.83
C MET A 517 19.11 7.02 -7.59
N SER A 518 20.27 7.15 -6.94
CA SER A 518 21.46 7.80 -7.52
C SER A 518 22.74 7.27 -6.90
N THR A 519 23.56 6.54 -7.67
CA THR A 519 24.75 5.82 -7.18
C THR A 519 25.76 5.50 -8.28
N ASP A 520 27.04 5.49 -7.94
CA ASP A 520 28.13 5.10 -8.88
C ASP A 520 28.26 3.57 -9.09
N ASP A 521 28.11 2.79 -8.02
CA ASP A 521 28.52 1.36 -7.95
C ASP A 521 27.50 0.45 -7.22
N THR A 522 26.38 0.98 -6.71
CA THR A 522 25.43 0.19 -5.89
C THR A 522 24.55 -0.68 -6.76
N THR A 523 24.33 -1.93 -6.33
CA THR A 523 23.32 -2.80 -6.93
C THR A 523 21.94 -2.56 -6.30
N HIS A 524 20.93 -2.23 -7.10
CA HIS A 524 19.54 -2.12 -6.66
C HIS A 524 18.73 -3.34 -7.13
N LEU A 525 18.26 -4.17 -6.18
CA LEU A 525 17.45 -5.36 -6.45
C LEU A 525 15.98 -5.06 -6.18
N ILE A 526 15.14 -5.24 -7.20
CA ILE A 526 13.71 -4.89 -7.16
C ILE A 526 12.90 -6.10 -7.60
N ASN A 527 12.10 -6.67 -6.70
CA ASN A 527 11.31 -7.87 -6.96
C ASN A 527 9.85 -7.71 -6.51
N GLU A 528 8.89 -8.23 -7.28
CA GLU A 528 7.46 -8.22 -6.91
C GLU A 528 6.88 -6.80 -6.65
N VAL A 529 7.47 -5.75 -7.24
CA VAL A 529 7.07 -4.36 -7.02
C VAL A 529 6.02 -3.91 -8.04
N MET A 530 4.98 -3.23 -7.57
CA MET A 530 4.03 -2.50 -8.40
C MET A 530 4.23 -0.99 -8.24
N VAL A 531 4.35 -0.27 -9.35
CA VAL A 531 4.38 1.19 -9.38
C VAL A 531 3.25 1.71 -10.27
N SER A 532 2.46 2.67 -9.77
CA SER A 532 1.39 3.27 -10.55
C SER A 532 1.02 4.70 -10.18
N GLU A 533 0.36 5.40 -11.10
CA GLU A 533 -0.20 6.75 -10.87
C GLU A 533 0.84 7.76 -10.34
N THR A 534 1.99 7.89 -11.03
CA THR A 534 3.00 8.93 -10.72
C THR A 534 2.94 10.11 -11.69
N TYR A 535 3.32 11.30 -11.25
CA TYR A 535 3.28 12.54 -12.06
C TYR A 535 4.33 12.56 -13.19
N ASN A 536 5.56 12.18 -12.85
CA ASN A 536 6.67 12.06 -13.79
C ASN A 536 6.91 10.57 -14.06
N SER A 537 8.03 10.00 -13.64
CA SER A 537 8.42 8.64 -13.98
C SER A 537 8.03 7.66 -12.88
N GLY A 538 7.90 6.37 -13.22
CA GLY A 538 7.71 5.34 -12.19
C GLY A 538 8.96 5.25 -11.29
N MET A 539 10.13 5.25 -11.92
CA MET A 539 11.44 5.26 -11.28
C MET A 539 12.40 6.19 -12.02
N THR A 540 13.29 6.88 -11.29
CA THR A 540 14.36 7.72 -11.86
C THR A 540 15.70 7.39 -11.18
N LEU A 541 16.74 7.18 -11.99
CA LEU A 541 17.89 6.35 -11.65
C LEU A 541 19.19 6.97 -12.21
N TRP A 542 20.16 7.34 -11.37
CA TRP A 542 21.43 7.96 -11.80
C TRP A 542 22.58 6.96 -11.64
N SER A 543 23.31 6.69 -12.73
CA SER A 543 24.47 5.77 -12.89
C SER A 543 24.38 4.34 -12.33
N ALA A 544 23.28 3.96 -11.69
CA ALA A 544 23.19 2.74 -10.90
C ALA A 544 23.16 1.42 -11.71
N ASP A 545 23.57 0.34 -11.03
CA ASP A 545 23.49 -1.04 -11.50
C ASP A 545 22.23 -1.69 -10.89
N ILE A 546 21.32 -2.23 -11.72
CA ILE A 546 19.93 -2.50 -11.30
C ILE A 546 19.47 -3.86 -11.82
N VAL A 547 18.66 -4.56 -11.01
CA VAL A 547 17.94 -5.78 -11.39
C VAL A 547 16.46 -5.63 -11.01
N ILE A 548 15.56 -5.78 -11.99
CA ILE A 548 14.11 -5.71 -11.78
C ILE A 548 13.44 -7.01 -12.24
N THR A 549 12.73 -7.66 -11.32
CA THR A 549 12.05 -8.94 -11.56
C THR A 549 10.60 -8.95 -11.03
N ASN A 550 9.75 -9.79 -11.62
CA ASN A 550 8.36 -10.04 -11.20
C ASN A 550 7.49 -8.78 -10.95
N SER A 551 7.80 -7.65 -11.61
CA SER A 551 7.27 -6.32 -11.25
C SER A 551 6.29 -5.76 -12.29
N LYS A 552 5.56 -4.68 -11.96
CA LYS A 552 4.52 -4.08 -12.83
C LYS A 552 4.53 -2.55 -12.77
N PHE A 553 4.31 -1.90 -13.91
CA PHE A 553 4.33 -0.43 -14.03
C PHE A 553 3.16 0.06 -14.88
N ARG A 554 2.38 1.03 -14.38
CA ARG A 554 1.13 1.49 -15.02
C ARG A 554 0.85 2.98 -14.78
N ARG A 555 0.37 3.71 -15.79
CA ARG A 555 -0.17 5.09 -15.64
C ARG A 555 0.78 6.10 -14.95
N ASN A 556 2.08 5.98 -15.18
CA ASN A 556 3.04 7.03 -14.83
C ASN A 556 2.97 8.10 -15.94
N GLY A 557 3.09 9.39 -15.62
CA GLY A 557 2.96 10.46 -16.62
C GLY A 557 4.10 10.52 -17.64
N GLY A 558 5.27 9.96 -17.30
CA GLY A 558 6.44 9.83 -18.15
C GLY A 558 6.85 8.36 -18.32
N ALA A 559 8.13 8.10 -18.47
CA ALA A 559 8.63 6.73 -18.60
C ALA A 559 8.35 5.90 -17.32
N ALA A 560 8.07 4.60 -17.47
CA ALA A 560 8.00 3.72 -16.30
C ALA A 560 9.36 3.65 -15.59
N ILE A 561 10.47 3.64 -16.35
CA ILE A 561 11.84 3.56 -15.86
C ILE A 561 12.71 4.60 -16.59
N GLN A 562 13.29 5.55 -15.87
CA GLN A 562 14.21 6.56 -16.37
C GLN A 562 15.63 6.32 -15.86
N LEU A 563 16.57 6.07 -16.78
CA LEU A 563 18.00 5.91 -16.53
C LEU A 563 18.73 7.19 -16.96
N ILE A 564 19.58 7.69 -16.07
CA ILE A 564 20.36 8.92 -16.22
C ILE A 564 21.84 8.56 -16.12
N ASP A 565 22.59 8.94 -17.15
CA ASP A 565 24.04 8.83 -17.20
C ASP A 565 24.66 10.20 -16.87
N ASP A 566 25.09 10.35 -15.62
CA ASP A 566 25.85 11.47 -15.09
C ASP A 566 27.39 11.23 -15.14
N LYS A 567 27.84 10.09 -15.70
CA LYS A 567 29.23 9.62 -15.63
C LYS A 567 29.83 9.13 -16.97
N ALA A 568 29.23 9.51 -18.09
CA ALA A 568 29.64 9.13 -19.44
C ALA A 568 31.15 9.35 -19.72
N ASP A 569 31.73 10.42 -19.19
CA ASP A 569 33.17 10.76 -19.30
C ASP A 569 34.07 9.83 -18.45
N GLU A 570 33.58 9.33 -17.31
CA GLU A 570 34.31 8.38 -16.45
C GLU A 570 34.28 6.94 -16.98
N ASN A 571 33.38 6.67 -17.93
CA ASN A 571 33.04 5.35 -18.48
C ASN A 571 32.39 4.38 -17.47
N ILE A 572 31.72 4.93 -16.47
CA ILE A 572 30.70 4.26 -15.67
C ILE A 572 29.36 4.54 -16.37
N PHE A 573 28.52 3.51 -16.57
CA PHE A 573 27.26 3.66 -17.30
C PHE A 573 26.14 2.88 -16.60
N PRO A 574 24.92 3.43 -16.51
CA PRO A 574 23.79 2.75 -15.89
C PRO A 574 23.47 1.43 -16.58
N LYS A 575 23.20 0.38 -15.77
CA LYS A 575 22.89 -0.97 -16.23
C LYS A 575 21.55 -1.43 -15.67
N LEU A 576 20.58 -1.65 -16.55
CA LEU A 576 19.29 -2.24 -16.21
C LEU A 576 19.28 -3.72 -16.61
N THR A 577 19.14 -4.60 -15.63
CA THR A 577 18.80 -6.02 -15.83
C THR A 577 17.29 -6.17 -15.58
N ILE A 578 16.54 -6.77 -16.50
CA ILE A 578 15.09 -6.90 -16.40
C ILE A 578 14.61 -8.25 -16.91
N ASP A 579 13.66 -8.90 -16.22
CA ASP A 579 13.08 -10.16 -16.68
C ASP A 579 12.00 -9.96 -17.77
N GLU A 580 11.77 -11.01 -18.58
CA GLU A 580 10.72 -10.97 -19.62
C GLU A 580 9.32 -10.74 -19.04
N TYR A 581 9.07 -11.15 -17.79
CA TYR A 581 7.83 -10.90 -17.06
C TYR A 581 7.59 -9.40 -16.84
N THR A 582 8.52 -8.71 -16.19
CA THR A 582 8.39 -7.28 -15.87
C THR A 582 8.31 -6.47 -17.15
N LEU A 583 9.19 -6.76 -18.11
CA LEU A 583 9.22 -6.05 -19.39
C LEU A 583 7.88 -6.17 -20.14
N SER A 584 7.20 -7.32 -20.02
CA SER A 584 5.86 -7.57 -20.56
C SER A 584 4.74 -6.92 -19.75
N ASN A 585 4.92 -6.75 -18.43
CA ASN A 585 3.94 -6.15 -17.51
C ASN A 585 4.07 -4.62 -17.32
N ILE A 586 5.01 -3.95 -18.02
CA ILE A 586 4.98 -2.48 -18.17
C ILE A 586 3.85 -2.13 -19.16
N GLN A 587 2.76 -1.60 -18.61
CA GLN A 587 1.56 -1.14 -19.34
C GLN A 587 1.40 0.38 -19.12
N ASN A 588 2.43 1.12 -19.51
CA ASN A 588 2.62 2.53 -19.18
C ASN A 588 2.20 3.44 -20.33
N TRP A 589 0.89 3.52 -20.55
CA TRP A 589 0.30 4.30 -21.64
C TRP A 589 0.30 5.80 -21.33
N THR A 590 0.98 6.57 -22.18
CA THR A 590 1.16 8.04 -22.11
C THR A 590 0.83 8.67 -23.45
N PHE A 591 0.34 9.91 -23.45
CA PHE A 591 0.00 10.68 -24.64
C PHE A 591 1.19 11.47 -25.21
N GLY A 592 2.10 11.95 -24.35
CA GLY A 592 3.21 12.84 -24.69
C GLY A 592 2.96 14.33 -24.40
N ASP A 593 1.79 14.67 -23.87
CA ASP A 593 1.39 16.01 -23.42
C ASP A 593 1.04 16.05 -21.91
N GLU A 594 1.59 15.11 -21.14
CA GLU A 594 1.56 15.16 -19.68
C GLU A 594 2.30 16.39 -19.13
N GLY A 595 1.84 16.94 -18.01
CA GLY A 595 2.25 18.27 -17.53
C GLY A 595 3.74 18.39 -17.21
N TRP A 596 4.41 17.27 -16.96
CA TRP A 596 5.87 17.24 -16.84
C TRP A 596 6.56 17.54 -18.19
N PHE A 597 6.14 16.91 -19.31
CA PHE A 597 6.61 17.27 -20.65
C PHE A 597 6.30 18.74 -20.97
N THR A 598 5.07 19.20 -20.73
CA THR A 598 4.63 20.56 -21.07
C THR A 598 5.48 21.65 -20.40
N GLY A 599 5.73 21.55 -19.09
CA GLY A 599 6.54 22.57 -18.38
C GLY A 599 8.03 22.58 -18.76
N PHE A 600 8.56 21.49 -19.34
CA PHE A 600 9.90 21.48 -19.97
C PHE A 600 9.88 21.90 -21.45
N GLY A 601 8.69 22.14 -22.04
CA GLY A 601 8.51 22.43 -23.47
C GLY A 601 8.71 21.21 -24.38
N GLY A 602 8.60 19.98 -23.84
CA GLY A 602 8.93 18.73 -24.52
C GLY A 602 7.84 18.14 -25.42
N GLU A 603 6.61 18.67 -25.39
CA GLU A 603 5.43 18.10 -26.09
C GLU A 603 5.70 17.81 -27.58
N ALA A 604 6.26 18.79 -28.30
CA ALA A 604 6.51 18.69 -29.74
C ALA A 604 7.52 17.59 -30.09
N LEU A 605 8.41 17.25 -29.16
CA LEU A 605 9.42 16.20 -29.28
C LEU A 605 8.85 14.84 -28.83
N ALA A 606 8.05 14.78 -27.77
CA ALA A 606 7.30 13.57 -27.40
C ALA A 606 6.39 13.10 -28.57
N MET A 607 5.67 14.03 -29.20
CA MET A 607 4.93 13.77 -30.45
C MET A 607 5.84 13.30 -31.59
N GLN A 608 6.99 13.93 -31.78
CA GLN A 608 7.94 13.58 -32.84
C GLN A 608 8.50 12.15 -32.66
N LEU A 609 8.90 11.78 -31.45
CA LEU A 609 9.46 10.46 -31.13
C LEU A 609 8.46 9.35 -31.42
N LYS A 610 7.26 9.49 -30.86
CA LYS A 610 6.12 8.60 -31.08
C LYS A 610 5.86 8.41 -32.58
N SER A 611 5.83 9.50 -33.36
CA SER A 611 5.62 9.44 -34.81
C SER A 611 6.76 8.73 -35.56
N GLN A 612 8.03 8.96 -35.18
CA GLN A 612 9.16 8.28 -35.84
C GLN A 612 9.29 6.81 -35.44
N LEU A 613 8.96 6.46 -34.19
CA LEU A 613 8.91 5.09 -33.68
C LEU A 613 7.85 4.26 -34.41
N ASP A 614 6.64 4.80 -34.54
CA ASP A 614 5.52 4.12 -35.18
C ASP A 614 5.82 3.84 -36.67
N ALA A 615 6.35 4.83 -37.38
CA ALA A 615 6.81 4.68 -38.77
C ALA A 615 7.90 3.61 -38.95
N GLY A 616 8.69 3.31 -37.91
CA GLY A 616 9.68 2.22 -37.92
C GLY A 616 9.04 0.83 -37.95
N VAL A 617 7.89 0.65 -37.26
CA VAL A 617 7.17 -0.63 -37.21
C VAL A 617 6.02 -0.75 -38.23
N GLU A 618 5.53 0.38 -38.77
CA GLU A 618 4.48 0.42 -39.81
C GLU A 618 4.82 -0.49 -41.01
N LEU A 619 6.10 -0.57 -41.36
CA LEU A 619 6.65 -1.44 -42.42
C LEU A 619 6.28 -2.93 -42.29
N TYR A 620 5.92 -3.37 -41.07
CA TYR A 620 5.54 -4.75 -40.75
C TYR A 620 4.02 -4.93 -40.56
N ASN A 621 3.22 -3.90 -40.86
CA ASN A 621 1.80 -3.83 -40.51
C ASN A 621 1.61 -4.01 -38.98
N LYS A 622 2.36 -3.21 -38.22
CA LYS A 622 2.36 -3.11 -36.75
C LYS A 622 2.34 -1.63 -36.37
N THR A 623 1.97 -1.33 -35.13
CA THR A 623 1.98 0.03 -34.59
C THR A 623 2.31 0.00 -33.09
N ILE A 624 2.89 1.08 -32.59
CA ILE A 624 3.12 1.33 -31.16
C ILE A 624 2.02 2.19 -30.53
N VAL A 625 1.11 2.73 -31.36
CA VAL A 625 0.12 3.75 -30.99
C VAL A 625 -1.23 3.11 -30.69
N ARG A 626 -1.79 3.44 -29.53
CA ARG A 626 -3.14 3.09 -29.11
C ARG A 626 -4.04 4.31 -29.26
N ASN A 627 -5.17 4.15 -29.95
CA ASN A 627 -6.20 5.20 -30.03
C ASN A 627 -7.16 5.08 -28.83
N LYS A 628 -7.45 6.21 -28.18
CA LYS A 628 -8.29 6.28 -26.98
C LYS A 628 -9.27 7.45 -27.08
N GLU A 629 -10.52 7.22 -26.70
CA GLU A 629 -11.55 8.25 -26.74
C GLU A 629 -11.49 9.13 -25.47
N VAL A 630 -11.36 10.44 -25.66
CA VAL A 630 -11.25 11.45 -24.59
C VAL A 630 -12.40 12.46 -24.75
N GLY A 631 -13.61 12.01 -24.44
CA GLY A 631 -14.82 12.82 -24.62
C GLY A 631 -15.29 12.84 -26.09
N GLU A 632 -15.04 13.93 -26.82
CA GLU A 632 -15.34 14.02 -28.26
C GLU A 632 -14.07 13.93 -29.15
N THR A 633 -12.87 13.90 -28.57
CA THR A 633 -11.61 13.68 -29.30
C THR A 633 -11.21 12.20 -29.26
N VAL A 634 -10.54 11.74 -30.33
CA VAL A 634 -9.71 10.54 -30.30
C VAL A 634 -8.27 11.02 -30.16
N GLU A 635 -7.58 10.51 -29.14
CA GLU A 635 -6.21 10.86 -28.84
C GLU A 635 -5.34 9.60 -28.78
N GLU A 636 -4.07 9.76 -29.11
CA GLU A 636 -3.15 8.67 -29.41
C GLU A 636 -2.14 8.49 -28.27
N GLU A 637 -2.23 7.39 -27.53
CA GLU A 637 -1.26 6.98 -26.51
C GLU A 637 -0.14 6.08 -27.10
N PHE A 638 0.98 6.00 -26.41
CA PHE A 638 2.04 5.01 -26.63
C PHE A 638 2.54 4.44 -25.28
N ASN A 639 3.08 3.22 -25.26
CA ASN A 639 3.54 2.57 -24.03
C ASN A 639 5.00 2.97 -23.72
N PHE A 640 5.20 4.06 -22.97
CA PHE A 640 6.53 4.60 -22.71
C PHE A 640 7.22 3.82 -21.57
N LYS A 641 7.98 2.78 -21.94
CA LYS A 641 8.60 1.85 -20.98
C LYS A 641 9.87 2.39 -20.33
N ILE A 642 10.94 2.56 -21.11
CA ILE A 642 12.30 2.81 -20.62
C ILE A 642 12.91 3.97 -21.42
N ILE A 643 13.60 4.89 -20.73
CA ILE A 643 14.44 5.93 -21.35
C ILE A 643 15.86 5.91 -20.76
N ILE A 644 16.85 6.18 -21.59
CA ILE A 644 18.24 6.51 -21.20
C ILE A 644 18.52 7.94 -21.67
N GLN A 645 19.07 8.78 -20.79
CA GLN A 645 19.47 10.17 -21.07
C GLN A 645 20.78 10.53 -20.32
N SER A 646 21.37 11.69 -20.63
CA SER A 646 22.40 12.30 -19.78
C SER A 646 21.79 13.02 -18.56
N ASP A 647 22.62 13.32 -17.56
CA ASP A 647 22.33 14.25 -16.44
C ASP A 647 21.64 15.53 -16.93
N ASN A 648 22.34 16.28 -17.78
CA ASN A 648 21.96 17.62 -18.16
C ASN A 648 21.67 17.73 -19.67
N PRO A 649 20.46 17.35 -20.12
CA PRO A 649 20.07 17.35 -21.52
C PRO A 649 19.76 18.76 -22.06
N PHE A 650 20.36 19.80 -21.47
CA PHE A 650 20.12 21.18 -21.86
C PHE A 650 21.39 22.04 -21.94
N THR A 651 22.47 21.70 -21.21
CA THR A 651 23.69 22.53 -21.13
C THR A 651 25.04 21.79 -21.04
N SER A 652 25.12 20.45 -21.00
CA SER A 652 26.42 19.75 -20.82
C SER A 652 27.17 19.49 -22.14
N ASP A 653 28.47 19.83 -22.19
CA ASP A 653 29.42 19.43 -23.24
C ASP A 653 29.74 17.91 -23.26
N VAL A 654 29.10 17.11 -22.39
CA VAL A 654 29.33 15.67 -22.20
C VAL A 654 28.92 14.89 -23.45
N THR A 655 29.88 14.23 -24.09
CA THR A 655 29.65 13.53 -25.37
C THR A 655 29.21 12.09 -25.15
N ASN A 656 27.98 11.76 -25.59
CA ASN A 656 27.42 10.40 -25.62
C ASN A 656 27.19 9.75 -24.25
N PRO A 657 26.07 10.05 -23.57
CA PRO A 657 25.53 9.16 -22.54
C PRO A 657 25.39 7.73 -23.08
N LYS A 658 25.73 6.71 -22.29
CA LYS A 658 25.68 5.29 -22.66
C LYS A 658 24.90 4.51 -21.61
N GLY A 659 24.69 3.23 -21.86
CA GLY A 659 23.99 2.35 -20.94
C GLY A 659 23.93 0.93 -21.47
N ARG A 660 23.59 0.00 -20.57
CA ARG A 660 23.40 -1.42 -20.90
C ARG A 660 22.03 -1.88 -20.42
N ILE A 661 21.21 -2.44 -21.31
CA ILE A 661 19.99 -3.16 -20.95
C ILE A 661 20.23 -4.65 -21.17
N VAL A 662 19.96 -5.46 -20.14
CA VAL A 662 20.09 -6.93 -20.17
C VAL A 662 18.73 -7.53 -19.90
N ILE A 663 18.22 -8.36 -20.82
CA ILE A 663 16.97 -9.10 -20.64
C ILE A 663 17.30 -10.52 -20.18
N ILE A 664 16.62 -11.00 -19.13
CA ILE A 664 16.79 -12.35 -18.57
C ILE A 664 15.51 -13.19 -18.62
N ASP A 665 15.67 -14.51 -18.74
CA ASP A 665 14.57 -15.49 -18.63
C ASP A 665 14.18 -15.80 -17.17
N GLU A 666 13.17 -16.65 -16.96
CA GLU A 666 12.68 -17.04 -15.62
C GLU A 666 13.76 -17.79 -14.80
N GLU A 667 14.73 -18.44 -15.47
CA GLU A 667 15.89 -19.06 -14.84
C GLU A 667 17.09 -18.10 -14.64
N GLY A 668 16.99 -16.84 -15.05
CA GLY A 668 18.01 -15.80 -14.88
C GLY A 668 19.14 -15.79 -15.90
N ASN A 669 19.04 -16.54 -17.00
CA ASN A 669 20.01 -16.49 -18.10
C ASN A 669 19.78 -15.25 -18.97
N THR A 670 20.86 -14.65 -19.48
CA THR A 670 20.76 -13.56 -20.45
C THR A 670 20.18 -14.04 -21.78
N VAL A 671 19.01 -13.52 -22.16
CA VAL A 671 18.39 -13.71 -23.47
C VAL A 671 18.93 -12.69 -24.47
N HIS A 672 18.99 -11.42 -24.08
CA HIS A 672 19.46 -10.31 -24.91
C HIS A 672 20.26 -9.27 -24.11
N THR A 673 21.21 -8.63 -24.78
CA THR A 673 21.94 -7.45 -24.27
C THR A 673 21.92 -6.35 -25.32
N PHE A 674 21.56 -5.14 -24.91
CA PHE A 674 21.62 -3.92 -25.71
C PHE A 674 22.67 -3.00 -25.11
N GLU A 675 23.65 -2.57 -25.90
CA GLU A 675 24.73 -1.66 -25.49
C GLU A 675 24.73 -0.43 -26.39
N ARG A 676 24.66 0.77 -25.80
CA ARG A 676 24.65 2.04 -26.54
C ARG A 676 26.09 2.49 -26.85
N GLU A 677 26.67 1.94 -27.92
CA GLU A 677 28.09 2.22 -28.26
C GLU A 677 28.34 3.49 -29.10
N HIS A 678 27.36 4.03 -29.85
CA HIS A 678 27.61 5.01 -30.92
C HIS A 678 26.67 6.24 -30.94
N ASN A 679 27.23 7.32 -31.50
CA ASN A 679 26.73 8.71 -31.50
C ASN A 679 25.69 9.00 -32.61
N PHE A 680 24.77 9.94 -32.35
CA PHE A 680 23.88 10.56 -33.35
C PHE A 680 24.42 11.88 -33.92
N ALA A 681 25.20 12.64 -33.14
CA ALA A 681 25.72 13.96 -33.45
C ALA A 681 26.97 13.92 -34.35
N ASP A 682 26.77 13.79 -35.67
CA ASP A 682 27.77 14.15 -36.68
C ASP A 682 27.14 14.90 -37.87
N THR A 683 26.38 15.98 -37.58
CA THR A 683 26.10 17.09 -38.51
C THR A 683 25.48 18.30 -37.79
N PHE A 684 25.58 19.49 -38.40
CA PHE A 684 24.94 20.76 -38.00
C PHE A 684 25.41 21.46 -36.71
N GLN A 685 26.67 21.90 -36.72
CA GLN A 685 26.94 23.25 -36.21
C GLN A 685 26.16 24.29 -37.03
N THR A 686 25.79 25.41 -36.39
CA THR A 686 25.10 26.60 -36.93
C THR A 686 23.58 26.52 -37.17
N ILE A 687 22.81 26.96 -36.16
CA ILE A 687 21.92 28.15 -36.22
C ILE A 687 21.62 28.59 -34.77
N SER A 688 21.40 29.88 -34.55
CA SER A 688 21.18 30.47 -33.23
C SER A 688 19.70 30.68 -32.90
N GLY A 689 19.26 30.33 -31.68
CA GLY A 689 18.04 30.86 -31.05
C GLY A 689 16.97 29.83 -30.70
N LEU A 690 17.03 28.62 -31.26
CA LEU A 690 16.33 27.43 -30.78
C LEU A 690 17.36 26.30 -30.76
N PRO A 691 17.66 25.69 -29.60
CA PRO A 691 18.65 24.62 -29.53
C PRO A 691 18.16 23.32 -30.22
N ALA A 692 19.09 22.38 -30.37
CA ALA A 692 18.98 21.10 -31.09
C ALA A 692 17.57 20.52 -31.26
N TYR A 693 17.21 20.29 -32.53
CA TYR A 693 16.06 19.47 -32.89
C TYR A 693 16.53 18.02 -33.01
N ALA A 694 15.77 17.10 -32.43
CA ALA A 694 15.92 15.67 -32.69
C ALA A 694 16.02 15.41 -34.20
N GLY A 695 17.15 14.84 -34.62
CA GLY A 695 17.28 14.29 -35.96
C GLY A 695 16.22 13.21 -36.20
N PRO A 696 15.90 12.90 -37.47
CA PRO A 696 15.13 11.69 -37.74
C PRO A 696 15.91 10.47 -37.27
N LEU A 697 15.22 9.53 -36.62
CA LEU A 697 15.53 8.11 -36.74
C LEU A 697 15.67 7.79 -38.22
N LYS A 698 16.91 7.70 -38.68
CA LYS A 698 17.19 7.25 -40.02
C LYS A 698 16.78 5.78 -40.09
N GLU A 699 16.28 5.37 -41.25
CA GLU A 699 16.13 3.98 -41.66
C GLU A 699 17.37 3.15 -41.26
N GLU A 700 18.57 3.73 -41.44
CA GLU A 700 19.86 3.21 -41.01
C GLU A 700 19.93 2.75 -39.52
N TYR A 701 19.31 3.48 -38.58
CA TYR A 701 19.33 3.15 -37.14
C TYR A 701 18.32 2.07 -36.78
N TYR A 702 17.10 2.12 -37.34
CA TYR A 702 16.13 1.04 -37.21
C TYR A 702 16.71 -0.28 -37.76
N ASN A 703 17.38 -0.20 -38.91
CA ASN A 703 18.06 -1.34 -39.52
C ASN A 703 19.21 -1.87 -38.65
N LEU A 704 19.90 -1.00 -37.90
CA LEU A 704 20.91 -1.41 -36.91
C LEU A 704 20.30 -2.11 -35.69
N LEU A 705 19.17 -1.62 -35.15
CA LEU A 705 18.45 -2.30 -34.06
C LEU A 705 17.99 -3.71 -34.47
N VAL A 706 17.31 -3.82 -35.62
CA VAL A 706 16.86 -5.11 -36.16
C VAL A 706 18.05 -6.04 -36.41
N LYS A 707 19.15 -5.52 -36.94
CA LYS A 707 20.39 -6.30 -37.15
C LYS A 707 21.08 -6.69 -35.84
N SER A 708 20.91 -5.95 -34.76
CA SER A 708 21.40 -6.33 -33.43
C SER A 708 20.56 -7.47 -32.84
N ALA A 709 19.23 -7.37 -32.89
CA ALA A 709 18.31 -8.38 -32.35
C ALA A 709 18.31 -9.69 -33.16
N PHE A 710 18.23 -9.60 -34.50
CA PHE A 710 18.06 -10.76 -35.40
C PHE A 710 19.33 -11.15 -36.17
N GLY A 711 20.45 -10.42 -35.99
CA GLY A 711 21.70 -10.67 -36.71
C GLY A 711 21.66 -10.34 -38.22
N THR A 712 20.53 -9.86 -38.75
CA THR A 712 20.24 -9.68 -40.18
C THR A 712 19.56 -8.34 -40.47
N GLN A 713 19.65 -7.84 -41.70
CA GLN A 713 18.98 -6.60 -42.08
C GLN A 713 17.46 -6.81 -42.25
N PRO A 714 16.61 -5.82 -41.91
CA PRO A 714 15.14 -5.95 -41.86
C PRO A 714 14.47 -6.49 -43.12
N GLU A 715 15.01 -6.23 -44.31
CA GLU A 715 14.49 -6.72 -45.59
C GLU A 715 14.75 -8.22 -45.84
N ASN A 716 15.50 -8.87 -44.95
CA ASN A 716 15.84 -10.30 -45.00
C ASN A 716 15.19 -11.13 -43.87
N LEU A 717 14.38 -10.51 -43.01
CA LEU A 717 13.58 -11.22 -42.00
C LEU A 717 12.59 -12.18 -42.66
N THR A 718 12.44 -13.38 -42.10
CA THR A 718 11.41 -14.34 -42.49
C THR A 718 10.02 -13.87 -42.03
N THR A 719 8.95 -14.41 -42.62
CA THR A 719 7.57 -14.12 -42.20
C THR A 719 7.30 -14.51 -40.73
N GLU A 720 8.09 -15.40 -40.15
CA GLU A 720 8.00 -15.79 -38.73
C GLU A 720 8.65 -14.72 -37.84
N GLU A 721 9.86 -14.26 -38.19
CA GLU A 721 10.55 -13.12 -37.56
C GLU A 721 9.88 -11.76 -37.81
N GLN A 722 8.96 -11.66 -38.78
CA GLN A 722 8.11 -10.50 -39.00
C GLN A 722 6.80 -10.59 -38.21
N ALA A 723 6.23 -11.79 -38.10
CA ALA A 723 5.02 -12.02 -37.30
C ALA A 723 5.26 -11.81 -35.79
N SER A 724 6.49 -12.06 -35.33
CA SER A 724 6.95 -11.87 -33.95
C SER A 724 7.03 -10.42 -33.48
N PHE A 725 6.95 -9.43 -34.38
CA PHE A 725 6.80 -8.04 -33.95
C PHE A 725 5.48 -7.89 -33.19
N ILE A 726 5.51 -7.42 -31.95
CA ILE A 726 4.27 -7.12 -31.21
C ILE A 726 3.56 -5.95 -31.88
N ASP A 727 2.25 -6.05 -31.99
CA ASP A 727 1.36 -4.90 -32.20
C ASP A 727 0.95 -4.41 -30.80
N TYR A 728 1.36 -3.19 -30.42
CA TYR A 728 1.10 -2.69 -29.08
C TYR A 728 -0.25 -1.97 -28.97
N SER A 729 -0.93 -1.65 -30.08
CA SER A 729 -2.12 -0.76 -30.13
C SER A 729 -3.35 -1.19 -29.32
N THR A 730 -3.35 -2.36 -28.70
CA THR A 730 -4.51 -2.96 -28.03
C THR A 730 -4.61 -2.56 -26.55
N GLU A 731 -5.83 -2.25 -26.11
CA GLU A 731 -6.11 -1.95 -24.69
C GLU A 731 -5.95 -3.19 -23.81
N ASP A 732 -6.45 -4.32 -24.30
CA ASP A 732 -6.53 -5.61 -23.61
C ASP A 732 -5.38 -6.55 -24.02
N VAL A 733 -4.28 -6.54 -23.27
CA VAL A 733 -3.27 -7.60 -23.34
C VAL A 733 -3.53 -8.65 -22.24
N GLU A 734 -4.49 -9.54 -22.49
CA GLU A 734 -4.64 -10.79 -21.72
C GLU A 734 -3.44 -11.72 -22.00
N PHE A 735 -2.43 -11.70 -21.13
CA PHE A 735 -1.25 -12.55 -21.25
C PHE A 735 -1.52 -14.01 -20.84
N VAL A 736 -1.84 -14.89 -21.80
CA VAL A 736 -1.46 -16.31 -21.76
C VAL A 736 -1.17 -16.87 -23.15
N ILE A 737 0.11 -17.15 -23.47
CA ILE A 737 0.51 -18.22 -24.40
C ILE A 737 1.71 -18.96 -23.78
N PRO A 738 1.58 -20.25 -23.41
CA PRO A 738 2.70 -20.98 -22.82
C PRO A 738 3.73 -21.40 -23.89
N GLY A 739 5.01 -21.09 -23.65
CA GLY A 739 6.13 -21.81 -24.27
C GLY A 739 6.94 -21.12 -25.37
N GLN A 740 6.66 -19.86 -25.74
CA GLN A 740 7.52 -19.05 -26.63
C GLN A 740 7.53 -17.57 -26.21
N ALA A 741 8.34 -17.23 -25.18
CA ALA A 741 8.42 -15.87 -24.63
C ALA A 741 9.44 -14.96 -25.37
N GLY A 742 10.61 -15.51 -25.75
CA GLY A 742 11.79 -14.83 -26.32
C GLY A 742 11.66 -14.13 -27.68
N LEU A 743 10.45 -13.75 -28.08
CA LEU A 743 10.15 -12.88 -29.21
C LEU A 743 9.43 -11.58 -28.76
N ASN A 744 8.71 -11.63 -27.62
CA ASN A 744 7.99 -10.49 -27.06
C ASN A 744 8.93 -9.46 -26.38
N SER A 745 10.10 -9.92 -25.95
CA SER A 745 11.15 -9.11 -25.34
C SER A 745 11.93 -8.28 -26.35
N GLN A 746 12.19 -8.82 -27.55
CA GLN A 746 13.11 -8.27 -28.56
C GLN A 746 12.72 -6.89 -29.10
N ILE A 747 11.44 -6.52 -29.03
CA ILE A 747 10.86 -5.33 -29.69
C ILE A 747 10.20 -4.39 -28.66
N SER A 748 10.43 -4.62 -27.36
CA SER A 748 10.07 -3.63 -26.33
C SER A 748 10.95 -2.38 -26.47
N ILE A 749 10.36 -1.37 -27.11
CA ILE A 749 10.92 -0.09 -27.53
C ILE A 749 11.94 0.47 -26.54
N ILE A 750 13.22 0.34 -26.91
CA ILE A 750 14.29 1.21 -26.43
C ILE A 750 14.33 2.39 -27.38
N LEU A 751 13.91 3.57 -26.92
CA LEU A 751 14.43 4.83 -27.48
C LEU A 751 14.54 5.94 -26.45
N GLU A 752 15.77 6.38 -26.32
CA GLU A 752 16.22 7.68 -25.87
C GLU A 752 15.40 8.84 -26.47
N TRP A 753 15.09 9.84 -25.65
CA TRP A 753 15.28 11.23 -26.04
C TRP A 753 15.41 12.13 -24.82
N LEU A 754 16.59 12.71 -24.66
CA LEU A 754 16.64 14.10 -24.26
C LEU A 754 17.90 14.76 -24.84
N ASP A 755 17.77 15.20 -26.09
CA ASP A 755 18.80 15.93 -26.86
C ASP A 755 18.93 17.37 -26.34
N ARG A 756 19.95 17.59 -25.50
CA ARG A 756 21.12 18.43 -25.83
C ARG A 756 22.35 17.89 -25.08
N ASN A 757 23.51 17.66 -25.69
CA ASN A 757 23.92 17.89 -27.09
C ASN A 757 24.05 16.60 -27.91
#